data_AF-A0A969IAS4-F1
#
_entry.id   AF-A0A969IAS4-F1
#
_cell.length_a   1.000
_cell.length_b   1.000
_cell.length_c   1.000
_cell.angle_alpha   90.00
_cell.angle_beta   90.00
_cell.angle_gamma   90.00
#
_symmetry.space_group_name_H-M   'P 1'
#
loop_
_entity.id
_entity.type
_entity.pdbx_description
1 polymer ?
#
loop_
_entity_poly.entity_id
_entity_poly.type
_entity_poly.pdbx_seq_one_letter_code
_entity_poly.pdbx_strand_id
1 'polypeptide(L)'
;MNVLLIGSGGREHALAWAISASPLLTKLYCGPGNAGIAELAECVPLDPADHAQVIKFCKDKSIDFVVVGPEAPLVAGLGDDLARAGIKYFGPDKAAAQLEGSKGFTKELCRECAIPTGTYGIFNSAAAAKAYLATQNVPIVIKADGLAAGKGVVIAATMADAEHAVDACFDGAFGAAGATVVIEEFLEGEEASFFALCDGKTVLPLATAQDHKRAGDGDTGPNTGGMGAYSPAPVMTPDMIRRTMDEIIRPTVAGMAKRGTPFKGVLFLGVMITAQGPKLYEYNVRFGDPECQVLMLRLKSDLLAALLATADGVLDKFDLRWHDDPALAVVLAANGYPGDYAKGTEIRGLEAAGAHEGVEIFHAGTAHEGGRLVATGGRVLNVAARGRSVAEARARAYGAIAMIDWPGGFCRKDIGWRAIARDGHQHEQFTRSVPRFRRAPLQDGWRGDFRPRRRCRPAGAAAARVSANARLLAQGRSGSCPAVHARDPGSSRLRAELDAGDRCQAPCLFQACYGGRLRGGHAGVGPRAVHGFEPRSRRARGLSPRARSSCRCHPSHNARYRADLVCVGRHAPLDGDGALPLGTAGAAQALPGDDDRRQSHVLPRAHAGAMDGGKDSFGLCARGAGALSRGLPRSGPYTHRL
;
A
#
# COMPACT_ATOMS: atom_id res chain seq x y z
N MET A 1 25.21 -7.75 -1.02
CA MET A 1 24.48 -8.80 -1.75
C MET A 1 23.78 -8.22 -2.97
N ASN A 2 23.67 -9.00 -4.04
CA ASN A 2 22.92 -8.68 -5.24
C ASN A 2 21.45 -9.10 -5.05
N VAL A 3 20.53 -8.16 -5.25
CA VAL A 3 19.09 -8.37 -5.04
C VAL A 3 18.37 -8.22 -6.37
N LEU A 4 17.42 -9.12 -6.65
CA LEU A 4 16.45 -8.98 -7.74
C LEU A 4 15.06 -8.70 -7.17
N LEU A 5 14.48 -7.56 -7.51
CA LEU A 5 13.10 -7.22 -7.21
C LEU A 5 12.20 -7.55 -8.41
N ILE A 6 11.17 -8.36 -8.21
CA ILE A 6 10.19 -8.72 -9.25
C ILE A 6 8.98 -7.79 -9.17
N GLY A 7 8.63 -7.15 -10.28
CA GLY A 7 7.47 -6.28 -10.46
C GLY A 7 7.81 -4.92 -11.07
N SER A 8 6.82 -4.02 -11.12
CA SER A 8 6.92 -2.76 -11.88
C SER A 8 5.95 -1.66 -11.40
N GLY A 9 5.22 -1.89 -10.32
CA GLY A 9 4.26 -0.95 -9.77
C GLY A 9 4.85 0.06 -8.79
N GLY A 10 3.97 0.85 -8.17
CA GLY A 10 4.34 1.84 -7.16
C GLY A 10 4.86 1.19 -5.89
N ARG A 11 4.28 0.03 -5.52
CA ARG A 11 4.80 -0.82 -4.45
C ARG A 11 6.24 -1.24 -4.70
N GLU A 12 6.56 -1.74 -5.90
CA GLU A 12 7.94 -2.15 -6.19
C GLU A 12 8.90 -0.96 -6.19
N HIS A 13 8.46 0.23 -6.61
CA HIS A 13 9.28 1.42 -6.45
C HIS A 13 9.52 1.77 -4.97
N ALA A 14 8.49 1.72 -4.11
CA ALA A 14 8.67 1.93 -2.68
C ALA A 14 9.62 0.89 -2.04
N LEU A 15 9.52 -0.38 -2.44
CA LEU A 15 10.43 -1.43 -2.01
C LEU A 15 11.86 -1.17 -2.51
N ALA A 16 12.04 -0.82 -3.78
CA ALA A 16 13.36 -0.50 -4.36
C ALA A 16 14.00 0.68 -3.62
N TRP A 17 13.22 1.73 -3.32
CA TRP A 17 13.65 2.89 -2.55
C TRP A 17 14.15 2.48 -1.16
N ALA A 18 13.38 1.70 -0.42
CA ALA A 18 13.77 1.24 0.91
C ALA A 18 14.96 0.25 0.89
N ILE A 19 15.02 -0.65 -0.10
CA ILE A 19 16.14 -1.60 -0.28
C ILE A 19 17.43 -0.86 -0.65
N SER A 20 17.34 0.19 -1.47
CA SER A 20 18.50 0.98 -1.92
C SER A 20 19.26 1.65 -0.78
N ALA A 21 18.57 1.92 0.34
CA ALA A 21 19.17 2.49 1.55
C ALA A 21 19.92 1.46 2.42
N SER A 22 19.80 0.16 2.13
CA SER A 22 20.41 -0.88 2.95
C SER A 22 21.93 -0.94 2.77
N PRO A 23 22.72 -0.97 3.86
CA PRO A 23 24.16 -1.24 3.79
C PRO A 23 24.50 -2.67 3.37
N LEU A 24 23.53 -3.60 3.37
CA LEU A 24 23.71 -4.97 2.90
C LEU A 24 23.68 -5.05 1.37
N LEU A 25 23.12 -4.05 0.69
CA LEU A 25 22.95 -4.05 -0.76
C LEU A 25 24.29 -3.78 -1.47
N THR A 26 24.61 -4.62 -2.46
CA THR A 26 25.73 -4.39 -3.40
C THR A 26 25.20 -3.88 -4.72
N LYS A 27 24.14 -4.50 -5.24
CA LYS A 27 23.49 -4.09 -6.47
C LYS A 27 22.02 -4.50 -6.45
N LEU A 28 21.15 -3.61 -6.91
CA LEU A 28 19.73 -3.87 -7.08
C LEU A 28 19.39 -4.00 -8.57
N TYR A 29 18.70 -5.07 -8.91
CA TYR A 29 18.07 -5.29 -10.21
C TYR A 29 16.56 -5.28 -10.04
N CYS A 30 15.82 -4.89 -11.07
CA CYS A 30 14.38 -5.01 -11.08
C CYS A 30 13.85 -5.57 -12.40
N GLY A 31 12.93 -6.54 -12.33
CA GLY A 31 12.34 -7.20 -13.49
C GLY A 31 10.80 -7.09 -13.48
N PRO A 32 10.16 -6.34 -14.40
CA PRO A 32 10.76 -5.47 -15.41
C PRO A 32 11.09 -4.05 -14.94
N GLY A 33 10.58 -3.63 -13.78
CA GLY A 33 10.73 -2.26 -13.28
C GLY A 33 9.91 -1.21 -14.04
N ASN A 34 10.18 0.06 -13.76
CA ASN A 34 9.54 1.22 -14.40
C ASN A 34 10.51 2.41 -14.43
N ALA A 35 10.08 3.55 -14.98
CA ALA A 35 10.95 4.72 -15.14
C ALA A 35 11.58 5.22 -13.83
N GLY A 36 10.82 5.24 -12.73
CA GLY A 36 11.35 5.69 -11.44
C GLY A 36 12.25 4.64 -10.78
N ILE A 37 11.92 3.35 -10.90
CA ILE A 37 12.78 2.26 -10.39
C ILE A 37 14.15 2.28 -11.09
N ALA A 38 14.21 2.68 -12.36
CA ALA A 38 15.47 2.77 -13.10
C ALA A 38 16.48 3.77 -12.51
N GLU A 39 16.04 4.69 -11.65
CA GLU A 39 16.92 5.59 -10.91
C GLU A 39 17.62 4.91 -9.72
N LEU A 40 17.06 3.80 -9.22
CA LEU A 40 17.49 3.09 -8.01
C LEU A 40 18.07 1.70 -8.30
N ALA A 41 17.69 1.10 -9.45
CA ALA A 41 18.00 -0.28 -9.81
C ALA A 41 18.28 -0.42 -11.30
N GLU A 42 19.05 -1.44 -11.67
CA GLU A 42 19.17 -1.86 -13.06
C GLU A 42 17.88 -2.60 -13.48
N CYS A 43 17.01 -1.91 -14.23
CA CYS A 43 15.80 -2.51 -14.78
C CYS A 43 16.15 -3.42 -15.95
N VAL A 44 15.61 -4.64 -15.96
CA VAL A 44 15.89 -5.67 -16.96
C VAL A 44 14.60 -6.18 -17.59
N PRO A 45 14.55 -6.44 -18.91
CA PRO A 45 13.35 -6.95 -19.57
C PRO A 45 13.14 -8.41 -19.21
N LEU A 46 12.51 -8.63 -18.06
CA LEU A 46 12.29 -9.94 -17.46
C LEU A 46 10.79 -10.08 -17.20
N ASP A 47 10.20 -11.15 -17.74
CA ASP A 47 8.79 -11.49 -17.52
C ASP A 47 8.65 -12.27 -16.20
N PRO A 48 7.96 -11.74 -15.18
CA PRO A 48 7.74 -12.44 -13.92
C PRO A 48 7.04 -13.81 -14.07
N ALA A 49 6.31 -14.04 -15.16
CA ALA A 49 5.65 -15.31 -15.44
C ALA A 49 6.59 -16.37 -16.05
N ASP A 50 7.73 -15.96 -16.63
CA ASP A 50 8.73 -16.87 -17.17
C ASP A 50 9.77 -17.23 -16.08
N HIS A 51 9.41 -18.21 -15.24
CA HIS A 51 10.27 -18.65 -14.14
C HIS A 51 11.64 -19.14 -14.61
N ALA A 52 11.71 -19.77 -15.80
CA ALA A 52 12.97 -20.26 -16.34
C ALA A 52 13.91 -19.10 -16.69
N GLN A 53 13.38 -18.05 -17.30
CA GLN A 53 14.10 -16.81 -17.55
C GLN A 53 14.55 -16.15 -16.24
N VAL A 54 13.69 -16.08 -15.22
CA VAL A 54 14.03 -15.51 -13.91
C VAL A 54 15.20 -16.26 -13.27
N ILE A 55 15.13 -17.59 -13.20
CA ILE A 55 16.18 -18.43 -12.60
C ILE A 55 17.49 -18.30 -13.38
N LYS A 56 17.43 -18.29 -14.71
CA LYS A 56 18.62 -18.10 -15.56
C LYS A 56 19.28 -16.75 -15.25
N PHE A 57 18.50 -15.67 -15.19
CA PHE A 57 19.00 -14.35 -14.86
C PHE A 57 19.67 -14.34 -13.47
N CYS A 58 19.04 -14.96 -12.48
CA CYS A 58 19.59 -15.07 -11.13
C CYS A 58 20.97 -15.74 -11.12
N LYS A 59 21.16 -16.81 -11.90
CA LYS A 59 22.46 -17.49 -12.04
C LYS A 59 23.48 -16.61 -12.74
N ASP A 60 23.10 -16.02 -13.88
CA ASP A 60 24.00 -15.20 -14.71
C ASP A 60 24.50 -13.94 -14.00
N LYS A 61 23.66 -13.34 -13.13
CA LYS A 61 23.99 -12.12 -12.38
C LYS A 61 24.42 -12.39 -10.95
N SER A 62 24.53 -13.66 -10.54
CA SER A 62 24.84 -14.07 -9.17
C SER A 62 23.94 -13.33 -8.16
N ILE A 63 22.63 -13.46 -8.35
CA ILE A 63 21.62 -12.90 -7.44
C ILE A 63 21.61 -13.74 -6.16
N ASP A 64 21.81 -13.07 -5.03
CA ASP A 64 21.83 -13.70 -3.71
C ASP A 64 20.42 -13.82 -3.13
N PHE A 65 19.54 -12.88 -3.48
CA PHE A 65 18.22 -12.77 -2.89
C PHE A 65 17.20 -12.19 -3.87
N VAL A 66 16.04 -12.84 -3.98
CA VAL A 66 14.92 -12.37 -4.81
C VAL A 66 13.79 -11.86 -3.92
N VAL A 67 13.26 -10.67 -4.19
CA VAL A 67 12.07 -10.13 -3.54
C VAL A 67 10.92 -10.13 -4.54
N VAL A 68 9.84 -10.86 -4.24
CA VAL A 68 8.68 -10.93 -5.12
C VAL A 68 7.63 -9.90 -4.68
N GLY A 69 7.38 -8.90 -5.53
CA GLY A 69 6.39 -7.85 -5.26
C GLY A 69 4.95 -8.24 -5.56
N PRO A 70 4.61 -8.69 -6.78
CA PRO A 70 3.25 -9.02 -7.17
C PRO A 70 2.82 -10.44 -6.75
N GLU A 71 1.51 -10.63 -6.66
CA GLU A 71 0.86 -11.87 -6.26
C GLU A 71 0.90 -12.96 -7.34
N ALA A 72 0.83 -12.59 -8.62
CA ALA A 72 0.71 -13.58 -9.70
C ALA A 72 1.89 -14.56 -9.77
N PRO A 73 3.17 -14.13 -9.68
CA PRO A 73 4.30 -15.07 -9.63
C PRO A 73 4.34 -15.93 -8.37
N LEU A 74 3.82 -15.43 -7.23
CA LEU A 74 3.73 -16.21 -5.99
C LEU A 74 2.74 -17.36 -6.16
N VAL A 75 1.55 -17.08 -6.67
CA VAL A 75 0.51 -18.09 -6.93
C VAL A 75 0.94 -19.06 -8.04
N ALA A 76 1.73 -18.60 -9.01
CA ALA A 76 2.31 -19.47 -10.03
C ALA A 76 3.38 -20.43 -9.49
N GLY A 77 4.02 -20.11 -8.36
CA GLY A 77 5.05 -20.93 -7.71
C GLY A 77 6.48 -20.53 -8.03
N LEU A 78 6.74 -19.25 -8.32
CA LEU A 78 8.10 -18.75 -8.53
C LEU A 78 9.00 -19.02 -7.31
N GLY A 79 8.44 -18.91 -6.10
CA GLY A 79 9.15 -19.22 -4.87
C GLY A 79 9.66 -20.67 -4.80
N ASP A 80 8.83 -21.63 -5.17
CA ASP A 80 9.21 -23.05 -5.22
C ASP A 80 10.34 -23.31 -6.24
N ASP A 81 10.26 -22.67 -7.40
CA ASP A 81 11.25 -22.81 -8.45
C ASP A 81 12.59 -22.17 -8.08
N LEU A 82 12.58 -21.02 -7.41
CA LEU A 82 13.77 -20.39 -6.84
C LEU A 82 14.40 -21.26 -5.75
N ALA A 83 13.61 -21.80 -4.82
CA ALA A 83 14.09 -22.72 -3.79
C ALA A 83 14.77 -23.95 -4.39
N ARG A 84 14.11 -24.59 -5.38
CA ARG A 84 14.65 -25.76 -6.08
C ARG A 84 15.94 -25.43 -6.84
N ALA A 85 16.11 -24.20 -7.29
CA ALA A 85 17.35 -23.71 -7.90
C ALA A 85 18.42 -23.26 -6.88
N GLY A 86 18.15 -23.36 -5.58
CA GLY A 86 19.08 -22.93 -4.52
C GLY A 86 19.17 -21.42 -4.33
N ILE A 87 18.19 -20.66 -4.83
CA ILE A 87 18.15 -19.20 -4.75
C ILE A 87 17.24 -18.79 -3.60
N LYS A 88 17.76 -17.96 -2.68
CA LYS A 88 16.98 -17.45 -1.56
C LYS A 88 15.98 -16.39 -2.04
N TYR A 89 14.78 -16.37 -1.47
CA TYR A 89 13.74 -15.41 -1.85
C TYR A 89 12.87 -14.97 -0.67
N PHE A 90 12.18 -13.85 -0.85
CA PHE A 90 11.14 -13.33 0.02
C PHE A 90 9.77 -13.46 -0.67
N GLY A 91 8.86 -14.17 -0.01
CA GLY A 91 7.50 -14.44 -0.45
C GLY A 91 7.05 -15.84 0.00
N PRO A 92 5.75 -16.13 -0.01
CA PRO A 92 5.24 -17.46 0.25
C PRO A 92 5.61 -18.43 -0.88
N ASP A 93 5.61 -19.72 -0.59
CA ASP A 93 5.54 -20.75 -1.62
C ASP A 93 4.14 -20.80 -2.27
N LYS A 94 3.98 -21.59 -3.33
CA LYS A 94 2.72 -21.72 -4.07
C LYS A 94 1.55 -22.15 -3.20
N ALA A 95 1.80 -23.03 -2.23
CA ALA A 95 0.75 -23.58 -1.38
C ALA A 95 0.29 -22.55 -0.35
N ALA A 96 1.21 -21.81 0.26
CA ALA A 96 0.90 -20.74 1.18
C ALA A 96 0.33 -19.49 0.48
N ALA A 97 0.70 -19.26 -0.79
CA ALA A 97 0.13 -18.19 -1.62
C ALA A 97 -1.37 -18.38 -1.91
N GLN A 98 -1.94 -19.58 -1.67
CA GLN A 98 -3.38 -19.81 -1.79
C GLN A 98 -4.22 -18.99 -0.80
N LEU A 99 -3.62 -18.39 0.23
CA LEU A 99 -4.33 -17.41 1.06
C LEU A 99 -4.90 -16.23 0.26
N GLU A 100 -4.18 -15.76 -0.77
CA GLU A 100 -4.69 -14.75 -1.73
C GLU A 100 -5.22 -15.42 -3.00
N GLY A 101 -4.58 -16.52 -3.44
CA GLY A 101 -4.90 -17.23 -4.67
C GLY A 101 -6.22 -17.98 -4.67
N SER A 102 -6.79 -18.33 -3.51
CA SER A 102 -8.12 -18.92 -3.38
C SER A 102 -8.84 -18.39 -2.13
N LYS A 103 -9.95 -17.69 -2.37
CA LYS A 103 -10.88 -17.25 -1.34
C LYS A 103 -11.49 -18.45 -0.62
N GLY A 104 -11.78 -19.52 -1.35
CA GLY A 104 -12.25 -20.78 -0.75
C GLY A 104 -11.26 -21.35 0.28
N PHE A 105 -9.98 -21.46 -0.10
CA PHE A 105 -8.91 -21.91 0.79
C PHE A 105 -8.81 -21.08 2.07
N THR A 106 -8.85 -19.74 1.93
CA THR A 106 -8.82 -18.81 3.07
C THR A 106 -10.02 -19.00 3.99
N LYS A 107 -11.22 -19.15 3.42
CA LYS A 107 -12.43 -19.31 4.22
C LYS A 107 -12.47 -20.63 4.97
N GLU A 108 -12.03 -21.73 4.35
CA GLU A 108 -11.85 -23.02 5.03
C GLU A 108 -10.87 -22.92 6.20
N LEU A 109 -9.74 -22.23 6.02
CA LEU A 109 -8.79 -21.98 7.10
C LEU A 109 -9.43 -21.17 8.23
N CYS A 110 -10.24 -20.17 7.89
CA CYS A 110 -10.94 -19.37 8.88
C CYS A 110 -11.87 -20.23 9.74
N ARG A 111 -12.61 -21.15 9.12
CA ARG A 111 -13.47 -22.10 9.84
C ARG A 111 -12.66 -23.03 10.74
N GLU A 112 -11.58 -23.61 10.23
CA GLU A 112 -10.74 -24.56 10.98
C GLU A 112 -10.05 -23.92 12.19
N CYS A 113 -9.62 -22.67 12.04
CA CYS A 113 -8.87 -21.94 13.06
C CYS A 113 -9.73 -20.97 13.88
N ALA A 114 -11.06 -21.00 13.70
CA ALA A 114 -12.01 -20.08 14.32
C ALA A 114 -11.63 -18.59 14.17
N ILE A 115 -11.10 -18.22 13.01
CA ILE A 115 -10.71 -16.83 12.70
C ILE A 115 -11.98 -16.01 12.44
N PRO A 116 -12.15 -14.84 13.10
CA PRO A 116 -13.28 -13.96 12.85
C PRO A 116 -13.32 -13.48 11.40
N THR A 117 -14.40 -13.82 10.70
CA THR A 117 -14.70 -13.36 9.33
C THR A 117 -16.22 -13.27 9.15
N GLY A 118 -16.69 -12.67 8.05
CA GLY A 118 -18.12 -12.67 7.71
C GLY A 118 -18.62 -14.08 7.42
N THR A 119 -19.89 -14.35 7.74
CA THR A 119 -20.52 -15.63 7.35
C THR A 119 -20.42 -15.81 5.83
N TYR A 120 -20.26 -17.04 5.36
CA TYR A 120 -20.02 -17.29 3.95
C TYR A 120 -20.52 -18.66 3.48
N GLY A 121 -20.70 -18.79 2.18
CA GLY A 121 -20.86 -20.06 1.47
C GLY A 121 -19.97 -20.11 0.23
N ILE A 122 -19.54 -21.31 -0.15
CA ILE A 122 -18.69 -21.57 -1.32
C ILE A 122 -19.49 -22.47 -2.27
N PHE A 123 -19.58 -22.08 -3.55
CA PHE A 123 -20.44 -22.76 -4.52
C PHE A 123 -19.72 -22.94 -5.86
N ASN A 124 -19.93 -24.10 -6.46
CA ASN A 124 -19.41 -24.49 -7.78
C ASN A 124 -20.51 -24.56 -8.87
N SER A 125 -21.71 -24.10 -8.55
CA SER A 125 -22.81 -23.98 -9.52
C SER A 125 -23.71 -22.79 -9.19
N ALA A 126 -24.20 -22.13 -10.23
CA ALA A 126 -25.12 -21.01 -10.10
C ALA A 126 -26.40 -21.41 -9.35
N ALA A 127 -26.93 -22.61 -9.60
CA ALA A 127 -28.14 -23.10 -8.93
C ALA A 127 -27.96 -23.21 -7.40
N ALA A 128 -26.86 -23.80 -6.93
CA ALA A 128 -26.58 -23.91 -5.50
C ALA A 128 -26.31 -22.53 -4.87
N ALA A 129 -25.58 -21.66 -5.57
CA ALA A 129 -25.31 -20.29 -5.13
C ALA A 129 -26.61 -19.48 -4.97
N LYS A 130 -27.54 -19.55 -5.93
CA LYS A 130 -28.85 -18.88 -5.87
C LYS A 130 -29.75 -19.46 -4.78
N ALA A 131 -29.74 -20.78 -4.58
CA ALA A 131 -30.46 -21.40 -3.48
C ALA A 131 -29.96 -20.91 -2.12
N TYR A 132 -28.65 -20.71 -1.97
CA TYR A 132 -28.09 -20.08 -0.77
C TYR A 132 -28.51 -18.62 -0.66
N LEU A 133 -28.39 -17.81 -1.73
CA LEU A 133 -28.81 -16.41 -1.75
C LEU A 133 -30.25 -16.22 -1.27
N ALA A 134 -31.17 -17.10 -1.65
CA ALA A 134 -32.57 -17.06 -1.22
C ALA A 134 -32.77 -17.16 0.30
N THR A 135 -31.74 -17.61 1.04
CA THR A 135 -31.74 -17.69 2.52
C THR A 135 -31.04 -16.53 3.21
N GLN A 136 -30.45 -15.61 2.44
CA GLN A 136 -29.64 -14.50 2.96
C GLN A 136 -30.36 -13.14 2.83
N ASN A 137 -29.85 -12.15 3.56
CA ASN A 137 -30.30 -10.76 3.48
C ASN A 137 -29.30 -9.92 2.66
N VAL A 138 -29.79 -8.83 2.08
CA VAL A 138 -28.98 -7.81 1.41
C VAL A 138 -28.74 -6.60 2.35
N PRO A 139 -27.62 -5.86 2.22
CA PRO A 139 -26.55 -6.05 1.24
C PRO A 139 -25.75 -7.33 1.45
N ILE A 140 -25.26 -7.92 0.35
CA ILE A 140 -24.47 -9.16 0.36
C ILE A 140 -23.31 -9.07 -0.64
N VAL A 141 -22.22 -9.78 -0.37
CA VAL A 141 -21.00 -9.72 -1.17
C VAL A 141 -20.83 -10.99 -1.99
N ILE A 142 -20.64 -10.85 -3.30
CA ILE A 142 -20.40 -11.94 -4.23
C ILE A 142 -18.97 -11.80 -4.74
N LYS A 143 -18.16 -12.85 -4.55
CA LYS A 143 -16.75 -12.86 -4.95
C LYS A 143 -16.44 -14.06 -5.85
N ALA A 144 -15.86 -13.81 -7.01
CA ALA A 144 -15.26 -14.86 -7.83
C ALA A 144 -14.01 -15.42 -7.13
N ASP A 145 -13.80 -16.74 -7.13
CA ASP A 145 -12.62 -17.36 -6.53
C ASP A 145 -11.37 -17.20 -7.42
N GLY A 146 -10.21 -16.89 -6.83
CA GLY A 146 -9.00 -16.63 -7.61
C GLY A 146 -8.65 -15.15 -7.82
N LEU A 147 -7.60 -14.93 -8.63
CA LEU A 147 -7.02 -13.62 -8.91
C LEU A 147 -7.87 -12.87 -9.94
N ALA A 148 -8.75 -11.99 -9.47
CA ALA A 148 -9.62 -11.16 -10.33
C ALA A 148 -9.20 -9.68 -10.35
N ALA A 149 -7.96 -9.35 -9.96
CA ALA A 149 -7.40 -7.99 -9.92
C ALA A 149 -8.33 -6.95 -9.25
N GLY A 150 -9.03 -7.34 -8.18
CA GLY A 150 -10.00 -6.49 -7.46
C GLY A 150 -11.33 -6.24 -8.18
N LYS A 151 -11.52 -6.76 -9.41
CA LYS A 151 -12.76 -6.60 -10.21
C LYS A 151 -13.79 -7.71 -9.97
N GLY A 152 -13.39 -8.82 -9.36
CA GLY A 152 -14.26 -9.96 -9.07
C GLY A 152 -15.04 -9.87 -7.77
N VAL A 153 -15.32 -8.67 -7.25
CA VAL A 153 -16.06 -8.45 -6.00
C VAL A 153 -17.24 -7.51 -6.27
N VAL A 154 -18.45 -8.00 -6.04
CA VAL A 154 -19.70 -7.24 -6.17
C VAL A 154 -20.37 -7.13 -4.81
N ILE A 155 -20.70 -5.91 -4.40
CA ILE A 155 -21.55 -5.66 -3.23
C ILE A 155 -22.97 -5.42 -3.77
N ALA A 156 -23.82 -6.43 -3.65
CA ALA A 156 -25.19 -6.38 -4.14
C ALA A 156 -26.11 -5.76 -3.08
N ALA A 157 -26.73 -4.63 -3.44
CA ALA A 157 -27.72 -3.96 -2.59
C ALA A 157 -29.11 -4.57 -2.70
N THR A 158 -29.39 -5.27 -3.80
CA THR A 158 -30.66 -5.98 -4.04
C THR A 158 -30.42 -7.44 -4.36
N MET A 159 -31.41 -8.30 -4.14
CA MET A 159 -31.29 -9.73 -4.45
C MET A 159 -31.14 -9.97 -5.95
N ALA A 160 -31.77 -9.14 -6.78
CA ALA A 160 -31.62 -9.20 -8.24
C ALA A 160 -30.16 -8.90 -8.67
N ASP A 161 -29.51 -7.90 -8.05
CA ASP A 161 -28.09 -7.63 -8.31
C ASP A 161 -27.21 -8.80 -7.87
N ALA A 162 -27.56 -9.47 -6.75
CA ALA A 162 -26.82 -10.61 -6.24
C ALA A 162 -26.92 -11.82 -7.18
N GLU A 163 -28.12 -12.13 -7.67
CA GLU A 163 -28.36 -13.21 -8.63
C GLU A 163 -27.63 -12.95 -9.96
N HIS A 164 -27.67 -11.71 -10.46
CA HIS A 164 -26.95 -11.32 -11.66
C HIS A 164 -25.44 -11.45 -11.48
N ALA A 165 -24.91 -11.05 -10.32
CA ALA A 165 -23.49 -11.19 -10.02
C ALA A 165 -23.06 -12.68 -9.99
N VAL A 166 -23.90 -13.57 -9.46
CA VAL A 166 -23.67 -15.01 -9.51
C VAL A 166 -23.65 -15.52 -10.95
N ASP A 167 -24.63 -15.15 -11.78
CA ASP A 167 -24.67 -15.57 -13.18
C ASP A 167 -23.42 -15.09 -13.94
N ALA A 168 -23.04 -13.83 -13.77
CA ALA A 168 -21.83 -13.28 -14.37
C ALA A 168 -20.56 -14.04 -13.95
N CYS A 169 -20.49 -14.56 -12.72
CA CYS A 169 -19.38 -15.41 -12.29
C CYS A 169 -19.30 -16.72 -13.10
N PHE A 170 -20.42 -17.38 -13.34
CA PHE A 170 -20.47 -18.68 -14.03
C PHE A 170 -20.49 -18.59 -15.56
N ASP A 171 -20.86 -17.45 -16.13
CA ASP A 171 -20.85 -17.20 -17.58
C ASP A 171 -19.43 -16.94 -18.15
N GLY A 172 -18.38 -17.11 -17.32
CA GLY A 172 -16.99 -17.02 -17.74
C GLY A 172 -16.43 -15.59 -17.81
N ALA A 173 -17.14 -14.59 -17.27
CA ALA A 173 -16.68 -13.19 -17.25
C ALA A 173 -15.31 -13.00 -16.55
N PHE A 174 -14.92 -13.95 -15.70
CA PHE A 174 -13.65 -13.96 -14.96
C PHE A 174 -12.70 -15.08 -15.39
N GLY A 175 -12.94 -15.76 -16.52
CA GLY A 175 -12.13 -16.89 -16.98
C GLY A 175 -12.12 -18.05 -15.99
N ALA A 176 -10.96 -18.69 -15.78
CA ALA A 176 -10.82 -19.82 -14.84
C ALA A 176 -11.14 -19.44 -13.37
N ALA A 177 -11.10 -18.15 -13.01
CA ALA A 177 -11.50 -17.64 -11.71
C ALA A 177 -13.04 -17.64 -11.48
N GLY A 178 -13.84 -17.93 -12.51
CA GLY A 178 -15.30 -18.00 -12.41
C GLY A 178 -15.88 -19.36 -11.99
N ALA A 179 -15.05 -20.40 -11.85
CA ALA A 179 -15.53 -21.77 -11.59
C ALA A 179 -16.13 -21.97 -10.18
N THR A 180 -15.74 -21.12 -9.23
CA THR A 180 -16.21 -21.13 -7.86
C THR A 180 -16.58 -19.71 -7.45
N VAL A 181 -17.70 -19.56 -6.75
CA VAL A 181 -18.13 -18.28 -6.16
C VAL A 181 -18.18 -18.40 -4.64
N VAL A 182 -17.70 -17.36 -3.95
CA VAL A 182 -17.84 -17.19 -2.51
C VAL A 182 -18.85 -16.08 -2.27
N ILE A 183 -19.92 -16.42 -1.56
CA ILE A 183 -20.95 -15.45 -1.13
C ILE A 183 -20.70 -15.16 0.35
N GLU A 184 -20.60 -13.89 0.72
CA GLU A 184 -20.25 -13.45 2.07
C GLU A 184 -21.21 -12.40 2.62
N GLU A 185 -21.39 -12.42 3.95
CA GLU A 185 -21.97 -11.34 4.75
C GLU A 185 -21.33 -9.99 4.37
N PHE A 186 -22.18 -8.97 4.19
CA PHE A 186 -21.69 -7.60 4.15
C PHE A 186 -21.29 -7.14 5.55
N LEU A 187 -20.01 -6.81 5.73
CA LEU A 187 -19.48 -6.37 7.01
C LEU A 187 -19.60 -4.85 7.14
N GLU A 188 -20.31 -4.40 8.17
CA GLU A 188 -20.38 -2.98 8.53
C GLU A 188 -19.28 -2.59 9.53
N GLY A 189 -18.59 -1.50 9.25
CA GLY A 189 -17.52 -1.00 10.10
C GLY A 189 -16.62 0.00 9.38
N GLU A 190 -15.42 0.17 9.91
CA GLU A 190 -14.36 0.92 9.24
C GLU A 190 -13.25 -0.01 8.75
N GLU A 191 -12.91 0.12 7.48
CA GLU A 191 -11.84 -0.65 6.84
C GLU A 191 -10.46 -0.22 7.36
N ALA A 192 -9.60 -1.22 7.57
CA ALA A 192 -8.19 -1.02 7.82
C ALA A 192 -7.35 -2.11 7.15
N SER A 193 -6.13 -1.74 6.80
CA SER A 193 -5.08 -2.64 6.33
C SER A 193 -4.12 -2.91 7.48
N PHE A 194 -3.83 -4.18 7.77
CA PHE A 194 -2.84 -4.59 8.78
C PHE A 194 -1.76 -5.45 8.13
N PHE A 195 -0.50 -5.18 8.46
CA PHE A 195 0.65 -5.87 7.89
C PHE A 195 1.48 -6.58 8.96
N ALA A 196 1.92 -7.80 8.69
CA ALA A 196 2.87 -8.53 9.52
C ALA A 196 3.90 -9.28 8.65
N LEU A 197 5.14 -9.36 9.11
CA LEU A 197 6.12 -10.30 8.59
C LEU A 197 5.98 -11.64 9.31
N CYS A 198 6.03 -12.71 8.53
CA CYS A 198 5.85 -14.07 9.01
C CYS A 198 7.00 -14.92 8.46
N ASP A 199 7.71 -15.66 9.32
CA ASP A 199 8.85 -16.49 8.91
C ASP A 199 8.54 -18.00 8.90
N GLY A 200 7.25 -18.34 8.92
CA GLY A 200 6.71 -19.69 9.03
C GLY A 200 6.31 -20.09 10.45
N LYS A 201 6.83 -19.43 11.49
CA LYS A 201 6.49 -19.71 12.91
C LYS A 201 6.27 -18.44 13.73
N THR A 202 7.05 -17.40 13.48
CA THR A 202 7.06 -16.14 14.20
C THR A 202 6.38 -15.09 13.36
N VAL A 203 5.64 -14.21 14.04
CA VAL A 203 4.93 -13.09 13.45
C VAL A 203 5.43 -11.79 14.07
N LEU A 204 5.91 -10.88 13.24
CA LEU A 204 6.34 -9.54 13.61
C LEU A 204 5.37 -8.51 12.99
N PRO A 205 4.58 -7.77 13.80
CA PRO A 205 3.70 -6.74 13.25
C PRO A 205 4.52 -5.62 12.59
N LEU A 206 4.08 -5.17 11.41
CA LEU A 206 4.72 -4.08 10.68
C LEU A 206 4.07 -2.74 11.02
N ALA A 207 2.92 -2.47 10.41
CA ALA A 207 2.22 -1.21 10.55
C ALA A 207 0.76 -1.38 10.11
N THR A 208 -0.02 -0.32 10.35
CA THR A 208 -1.40 -0.21 9.91
C THR A 208 -1.50 0.85 8.83
N ALA A 209 -2.45 0.70 7.93
CA ALA A 209 -2.79 1.70 6.94
C ALA A 209 -4.30 1.70 6.69
N GLN A 210 -4.81 2.75 6.06
CA GLN A 210 -6.16 2.75 5.51
C GLN A 210 -6.07 3.18 4.05
N ASP A 211 -6.55 2.31 3.17
CA ASP A 211 -6.66 2.53 1.73
C ASP A 211 -8.02 3.16 1.37
N HIS A 212 -8.06 3.82 0.21
CA HIS A 212 -9.25 4.43 -0.37
C HIS A 212 -9.53 3.76 -1.71
N LYS A 213 -10.31 2.68 -1.70
CA LYS A 213 -10.53 1.83 -2.89
C LYS A 213 -11.40 2.48 -3.97
N ARG A 214 -12.35 3.34 -3.59
CA ARG A 214 -13.31 3.95 -4.51
C ARG A 214 -12.64 5.03 -5.37
N ALA A 215 -12.98 5.07 -6.66
CA ALA A 215 -12.36 5.95 -7.65
C ALA A 215 -12.61 7.45 -7.39
N GLY A 216 -13.79 7.81 -6.89
CA GLY A 216 -14.24 9.18 -6.69
C GLY A 216 -14.20 9.64 -5.23
N ASP A 217 -14.20 10.96 -5.06
CA ASP A 217 -14.33 11.62 -3.74
C ASP A 217 -15.62 11.18 -3.04
N GLY A 218 -15.60 11.17 -1.70
CA GLY A 218 -16.73 10.72 -0.89
C GLY A 218 -17.01 9.22 -1.00
N ASP A 219 -16.00 8.43 -1.37
CA ASP A 219 -16.09 6.99 -1.60
C ASP A 219 -17.11 6.61 -2.69
N THR A 220 -17.15 7.39 -3.78
CA THR A 220 -18.07 7.19 -4.92
C THR A 220 -17.40 6.48 -6.10
N GLY A 221 -18.21 5.98 -7.05
CA GLY A 221 -17.71 5.32 -8.26
C GLY A 221 -17.28 3.86 -8.04
N PRO A 222 -16.68 3.22 -9.06
CA PRO A 222 -16.25 1.82 -9.00
C PRO A 222 -15.10 1.60 -8.00
N ASN A 223 -14.96 0.36 -7.54
CA ASN A 223 -13.77 -0.08 -6.80
C ASN A 223 -12.55 -0.07 -7.73
N THR A 224 -11.40 0.25 -7.15
CA THR A 224 -10.09 0.28 -7.81
C THR A 224 -9.08 -0.55 -7.01
N GLY A 225 -7.82 -0.58 -7.46
CA GLY A 225 -6.74 -1.15 -6.66
C GLY A 225 -6.33 -0.29 -5.44
N GLY A 226 -6.92 0.90 -5.28
CA GLY A 226 -6.57 1.89 -4.24
C GLY A 226 -6.16 3.22 -4.89
N MET A 227 -6.83 4.32 -4.49
CA MET A 227 -6.58 5.70 -4.96
C MET A 227 -5.75 6.53 -3.99
N GLY A 228 -5.38 5.96 -2.85
CA GLY A 228 -4.51 6.59 -1.87
C GLY A 228 -4.60 5.89 -0.53
N ALA A 229 -3.54 5.99 0.25
CA ALA A 229 -3.46 5.39 1.58
C ALA A 229 -2.80 6.34 2.56
N TYR A 230 -3.02 6.11 3.85
CA TYR A 230 -2.27 6.76 4.91
C TYR A 230 -1.91 5.76 6.02
N SER A 231 -0.86 6.07 6.77
CA SER A 231 -0.35 5.25 7.87
C SER A 231 0.15 6.16 9.00
N PRO A 232 -0.09 5.83 10.29
CA PRO A 232 -0.89 4.70 10.77
C PRO A 232 -2.39 4.94 10.58
N ALA A 233 -3.21 3.88 10.68
CA ALA A 233 -4.66 3.98 10.70
C ALA A 233 -5.17 4.19 12.14
N PRO A 234 -5.80 5.34 12.49
CA PRO A 234 -6.28 5.62 13.84
C PRO A 234 -7.34 4.64 14.38
N VAL A 235 -8.09 3.97 13.49
CA VAL A 235 -9.06 2.94 13.89
C VAL A 235 -8.37 1.72 14.52
N MET A 236 -7.11 1.48 14.17
CA MET A 236 -6.30 0.39 14.72
C MET A 236 -5.63 0.83 16.02
N THR A 237 -6.43 0.96 17.07
CA THR A 237 -5.94 1.24 18.43
C THR A 237 -5.01 0.11 18.90
N PRO A 238 -4.18 0.33 19.95
CA PRO A 238 -3.33 -0.74 20.50
C PRO A 238 -4.10 -2.01 20.88
N ASP A 239 -5.32 -1.87 21.41
CA ASP A 239 -6.18 -3.03 21.69
C ASP A 239 -6.65 -3.72 20.40
N MET A 240 -7.06 -2.96 19.38
CA MET A 240 -7.47 -3.52 18.10
C MET A 240 -6.33 -4.25 17.38
N ILE A 241 -5.11 -3.72 17.46
CA ILE A 241 -3.89 -4.37 16.97
C ILE A 241 -3.66 -5.69 17.70
N ARG A 242 -3.76 -5.70 19.04
CA ARG A 242 -3.61 -6.91 19.84
C ARG A 242 -4.65 -7.97 19.46
N ARG A 243 -5.93 -7.58 19.37
CA ARG A 243 -7.01 -8.47 18.94
C ARG A 243 -6.79 -9.01 17.53
N THR A 244 -6.37 -8.18 16.58
CA THR A 244 -6.05 -8.62 15.21
C THR A 244 -4.91 -9.63 15.20
N MET A 245 -3.88 -9.43 16.03
CA MET A 245 -2.77 -10.39 16.15
C MET A 245 -3.22 -11.72 16.77
N ASP A 246 -3.99 -11.67 17.86
CA ASP A 246 -4.35 -12.85 18.66
C ASP A 246 -5.50 -13.65 18.04
N GLU A 247 -6.50 -12.99 17.45
CA GLU A 247 -7.72 -13.60 16.91
C GLU A 247 -7.58 -13.97 15.43
N ILE A 248 -6.67 -13.33 14.67
CA ILE A 248 -6.57 -13.50 13.21
C ILE A 248 -5.18 -13.97 12.78
N ILE A 249 -4.12 -13.19 13.03
CA ILE A 249 -2.81 -13.47 12.42
C ILE A 249 -2.13 -14.70 13.01
N ARG A 250 -2.00 -14.78 14.34
CA ARG A 250 -1.35 -15.93 14.99
C ARG A 250 -2.08 -17.25 14.70
N PRO A 251 -3.44 -17.32 14.78
CA PRO A 251 -4.17 -18.52 14.37
C PRO A 251 -3.94 -18.90 12.90
N THR A 252 -3.88 -17.91 12.00
CA THR A 252 -3.63 -18.15 10.57
C THR A 252 -2.26 -18.76 10.34
N VAL A 253 -1.20 -18.16 10.88
CA VAL A 253 0.18 -18.66 10.70
C VAL A 253 0.35 -20.05 11.33
N ALA A 254 -0.24 -20.27 12.51
CA ALA A 254 -0.23 -21.59 13.15
C ALA A 254 -1.02 -22.63 12.34
N GLY A 255 -2.19 -22.27 11.80
CA GLY A 255 -3.01 -23.13 10.95
C GLY A 255 -2.31 -23.52 9.65
N MET A 256 -1.66 -22.56 8.99
CA MET A 256 -0.85 -22.80 7.79
C MET A 256 0.32 -23.76 8.07
N ALA A 257 1.04 -23.56 9.19
CA ALA A 257 2.09 -24.47 9.61
C ALA A 257 1.54 -25.89 9.89
N LYS A 258 0.39 -26.00 10.56
CA LYS A 258 -0.29 -27.29 10.82
C LYS A 258 -0.72 -28.01 9.54
N ARG A 259 -1.08 -27.27 8.49
CA ARG A 259 -1.39 -27.80 7.15
C ARG A 259 -0.16 -28.23 6.35
N GLY A 260 1.06 -28.07 6.90
CA GLY A 260 2.30 -28.37 6.19
C GLY A 260 2.66 -27.32 5.13
N THR A 261 2.07 -26.12 5.21
CA THR A 261 2.26 -25.03 4.25
C THR A 261 2.63 -23.73 4.99
N PRO A 262 3.74 -23.71 5.75
CA PRO A 262 4.08 -22.58 6.62
C PRO A 262 4.23 -21.29 5.82
N PHE A 263 3.52 -20.24 6.25
CA PHE A 263 3.52 -18.97 5.55
C PHE A 263 4.80 -18.16 5.84
N LYS A 264 5.58 -17.88 4.79
CA LYS A 264 6.74 -16.99 4.82
C LYS A 264 6.50 -15.75 3.97
N GLY A 265 6.86 -14.57 4.44
CA GLY A 265 6.70 -13.31 3.69
C GLY A 265 5.94 -12.25 4.47
N VAL A 266 5.26 -11.36 3.76
CA VAL A 266 4.38 -10.35 4.37
C VAL A 266 2.93 -10.81 4.23
N LEU A 267 2.23 -10.89 5.37
CA LEU A 267 0.80 -11.09 5.41
C LEU A 267 0.12 -9.73 5.53
N PHE A 268 -0.68 -9.39 4.52
CA PHE A 268 -1.51 -8.19 4.48
C PHE A 268 -2.97 -8.60 4.64
N LEU A 269 -3.60 -8.09 5.68
CA LEU A 269 -4.99 -8.29 6.01
C LEU A 269 -5.81 -7.08 5.63
N GLY A 270 -6.87 -7.32 4.87
CA GLY A 270 -8.03 -6.45 4.87
C GLY A 270 -8.92 -6.82 6.05
N VAL A 271 -9.07 -5.91 7.01
CA VAL A 271 -9.90 -6.11 8.20
C VAL A 271 -10.99 -5.04 8.28
N MET A 272 -12.21 -5.46 8.60
CA MET A 272 -13.30 -4.56 8.95
C MET A 272 -13.35 -4.44 10.47
N ILE A 273 -13.26 -3.22 10.99
CA ILE A 273 -13.40 -2.96 12.42
C ILE A 273 -14.87 -2.73 12.72
N THR A 274 -15.54 -3.77 13.22
CA THR A 274 -16.97 -3.76 13.55
C THR A 274 -17.18 -3.46 15.04
N ALA A 275 -18.44 -3.31 15.46
CA ALA A 275 -18.79 -3.19 16.88
C ALA A 275 -18.37 -4.42 17.73
N GLN A 276 -18.19 -5.59 17.11
CA GLN A 276 -17.76 -6.83 17.77
C GLN A 276 -16.23 -7.01 17.76
N GLY A 277 -15.50 -6.25 16.93
CA GLY A 277 -14.05 -6.32 16.81
C GLY A 277 -13.57 -6.49 15.37
N PRO A 278 -12.32 -6.94 15.18
CA PRO A 278 -11.75 -7.12 13.86
C PRO A 278 -12.36 -8.36 13.19
N LYS A 279 -12.92 -8.19 11.99
CA LYS A 279 -13.32 -9.30 11.11
C LYS A 279 -12.50 -9.27 9.83
N LEU A 280 -11.82 -10.38 9.52
CA LEU A 280 -11.10 -10.56 8.26
C LEU A 280 -12.08 -10.55 7.08
N TYR A 281 -11.79 -9.79 6.03
CA TYR A 281 -12.52 -9.89 4.77
C TYR A 281 -11.67 -10.33 3.58
N GLU A 282 -10.34 -10.17 3.64
CA GLU A 282 -9.41 -10.73 2.65
C GLU A 282 -7.97 -10.85 3.18
N TYR A 283 -7.25 -11.84 2.65
CA TYR A 283 -5.79 -11.91 2.74
C TYR A 283 -5.15 -11.51 1.42
N ASN A 284 -4.04 -10.79 1.54
CA ASN A 284 -3.05 -10.59 0.50
C ASN A 284 -1.72 -11.11 1.05
N VAL A 285 -0.95 -11.79 0.21
CA VAL A 285 0.29 -12.49 0.60
C VAL A 285 1.56 -11.75 0.19
N ARG A 286 1.40 -10.46 -0.11
CA ARG A 286 2.40 -9.52 -0.57
C ARG A 286 2.10 -8.12 -0.04
N PHE A 287 3.02 -7.17 -0.24
CA PHE A 287 2.77 -5.80 0.18
C PHE A 287 1.56 -5.19 -0.57
N GLY A 288 0.83 -4.30 0.10
CA GLY A 288 -0.27 -3.54 -0.49
C GLY A 288 0.23 -2.48 -1.48
N ASP A 289 -0.64 -2.00 -2.35
CA ASP A 289 -0.37 -0.89 -3.25
C ASP A 289 -1.67 -0.07 -3.34
N PRO A 290 -1.77 1.13 -2.74
CA PRO A 290 -0.67 2.03 -2.41
C PRO A 290 -0.16 2.01 -0.94
N GLU A 291 -0.48 1.00 -0.14
CA GLU A 291 -0.08 0.98 1.28
C GLU A 291 1.44 0.86 1.47
N CYS A 292 2.15 0.11 0.60
CA CYS A 292 3.60 -0.06 0.72
C CYS A 292 4.33 1.30 0.73
N GLN A 293 3.89 2.23 -0.10
CA GLN A 293 4.46 3.57 -0.25
C GLN A 293 4.48 4.30 1.10
N VAL A 294 3.35 4.35 1.81
CA VAL A 294 3.28 5.01 3.13
C VAL A 294 4.00 4.24 4.24
N LEU A 295 4.04 2.91 4.15
CA LEU A 295 4.82 2.08 5.06
C LEU A 295 6.32 2.38 4.91
N MET A 296 6.84 2.36 3.68
CA MET A 296 8.27 2.58 3.42
C MET A 296 8.72 3.97 3.85
N LEU A 297 7.90 5.01 3.64
CA LEU A 297 8.22 6.36 4.14
C LEU A 297 8.40 6.39 5.66
N ARG A 298 7.64 5.57 6.41
CA ARG A 298 7.68 5.57 7.88
C ARG A 298 8.72 4.62 8.45
N LEU A 299 9.25 3.69 7.67
CA LEU A 299 10.20 2.70 8.17
C LEU A 299 11.57 3.36 8.48
N LYS A 300 12.08 3.17 9.70
CA LYS A 300 13.44 3.59 10.09
C LYS A 300 14.47 2.47 9.95
N SER A 301 14.04 1.24 10.21
CA SER A 301 14.90 0.06 10.17
C SER A 301 15.25 -0.34 8.73
N ASP A 302 16.32 -1.10 8.56
CA ASP A 302 16.72 -1.66 7.27
C ASP A 302 15.69 -2.70 6.80
N LEU A 303 14.98 -2.39 5.71
CA LEU A 303 14.01 -3.29 5.10
C LEU A 303 14.67 -4.59 4.61
N LEU A 304 15.81 -4.49 3.91
CA LEU A 304 16.43 -5.67 3.31
C LEU A 304 16.84 -6.68 4.40
N ALA A 305 17.36 -6.20 5.53
CA ALA A 305 17.65 -7.04 6.68
C ALA A 305 16.38 -7.75 7.22
N ALA A 306 15.24 -7.06 7.26
CA ALA A 306 13.97 -7.64 7.71
C ALA A 306 13.42 -8.71 6.74
N LEU A 307 13.51 -8.46 5.44
CA LEU A 307 13.10 -9.42 4.40
C LEU A 307 13.98 -10.68 4.46
N LEU A 308 15.29 -10.53 4.65
CA LEU A 308 16.22 -11.65 4.84
C LEU A 308 15.92 -12.44 6.11
N ALA A 309 15.71 -11.75 7.24
CA ALA A 309 15.36 -12.39 8.51
C ALA A 309 14.07 -13.21 8.41
N THR A 310 13.12 -12.73 7.59
CA THR A 310 11.88 -13.45 7.26
C THR A 310 12.16 -14.73 6.48
N ALA A 311 12.98 -14.66 5.43
CA ALA A 311 13.35 -15.83 4.64
C ALA A 311 14.11 -16.88 5.50
N ASP A 312 14.99 -16.41 6.38
CA ASP A 312 15.89 -17.23 7.20
C ASP A 312 15.24 -17.81 8.47
N GLY A 313 14.01 -17.43 8.83
CA GLY A 313 13.33 -18.03 9.99
C GLY A 313 13.79 -17.49 11.35
N VAL A 314 14.24 -16.24 11.40
CA VAL A 314 14.88 -15.62 12.57
C VAL A 314 14.19 -14.32 13.02
N LEU A 315 12.89 -14.15 12.72
CA LEU A 315 12.14 -12.97 13.14
C LEU A 315 11.98 -12.85 14.66
N ASP A 316 12.15 -13.94 15.41
CA ASP A 316 12.09 -13.96 16.89
C ASP A 316 13.18 -13.10 17.54
N LYS A 317 14.22 -12.76 16.78
CA LYS A 317 15.37 -11.94 17.22
C LYS A 317 15.44 -10.61 16.49
N PHE A 318 14.39 -10.25 15.74
CA PHE A 318 14.36 -9.07 14.89
C PHE A 318 13.35 -8.04 15.41
N ASP A 319 13.67 -6.75 15.26
CA ASP A 319 12.78 -5.66 15.64
C ASP A 319 12.80 -4.54 14.59
N LEU A 320 11.68 -3.83 14.46
CA LEU A 320 11.49 -2.78 13.47
C LEU A 320 11.09 -1.47 14.13
N ARG A 321 11.82 -0.41 13.77
CA ARG A 321 11.57 0.94 14.24
C ARG A 321 10.87 1.75 13.18
N TRP A 322 9.95 2.58 13.61
CA TRP A 322 9.10 3.41 12.74
C TRP A 322 9.19 4.88 13.16
N HIS A 323 8.94 5.76 12.21
CA HIS A 323 8.64 7.16 12.49
C HIS A 323 7.24 7.30 13.10
N ASP A 324 7.13 8.14 14.13
CA ASP A 324 5.85 8.47 14.76
C ASP A 324 5.00 9.35 13.84
N ASP A 325 5.66 10.17 13.02
CA ASP A 325 5.03 11.00 12.00
C ASP A 325 4.20 10.15 11.02
N PRO A 326 2.92 10.49 10.79
CA PRO A 326 2.13 9.85 9.76
C PRO A 326 2.66 10.12 8.35
N ALA A 327 2.35 9.19 7.45
CA ALA A 327 2.56 9.31 6.01
C ALA A 327 1.23 9.17 5.27
N LEU A 328 1.12 9.84 4.13
CA LEU A 328 -0.02 9.77 3.23
C LEU A 328 0.47 9.72 1.79
N ALA A 329 -0.13 8.86 0.96
CA ALA A 329 0.11 8.76 -0.46
C ALA A 329 -1.19 8.98 -1.24
N VAL A 330 -1.12 9.83 -2.25
CA VAL A 330 -2.21 10.06 -3.21
C VAL A 330 -1.82 9.44 -4.54
N VAL A 331 -2.72 8.65 -5.11
CA VAL A 331 -2.52 8.05 -6.44
C VAL A 331 -3.00 9.03 -7.50
N LEU A 332 -2.14 9.30 -8.48
CA LEU A 332 -2.54 9.90 -9.75
C LEU A 332 -2.77 8.77 -10.74
N ALA A 333 -3.99 8.71 -11.27
CA ALA A 333 -4.44 7.68 -12.21
C ALA A 333 -4.75 8.31 -13.57
N ALA A 334 -4.64 7.51 -14.63
CA ALA A 334 -4.99 7.94 -15.98
C ALA A 334 -6.51 8.13 -16.09
N ASN A 335 -6.95 9.21 -16.74
CA ASN A 335 -8.37 9.47 -16.96
C ASN A 335 -9.07 8.26 -17.60
N GLY A 336 -10.16 7.82 -16.99
CA GLY A 336 -10.91 6.62 -17.38
C GLY A 336 -10.66 5.38 -16.51
N TYR A 337 -9.56 5.33 -15.76
CA TYR A 337 -9.31 4.29 -14.75
C TYR A 337 -10.46 4.25 -13.71
N PRO A 338 -10.99 3.07 -13.32
CA PRO A 338 -10.52 1.70 -13.58
C PRO A 338 -11.06 1.02 -14.87
N GLY A 339 -11.80 1.76 -15.68
CA GLY A 339 -12.24 1.34 -17.02
C GLY A 339 -11.14 1.53 -18.06
N ASP A 340 -11.52 1.84 -19.30
CA ASP A 340 -10.57 2.11 -20.38
C ASP A 340 -9.91 3.47 -20.20
N TYR A 341 -8.61 3.53 -20.43
CA TYR A 341 -7.80 4.75 -20.28
C TYR A 341 -6.75 4.86 -21.38
N ALA A 342 -6.37 6.09 -21.71
CA ALA A 342 -5.32 6.35 -22.69
C ALA A 342 -3.91 6.14 -22.10
N LYS A 343 -3.01 5.57 -22.90
CA LYS A 343 -1.57 5.45 -22.59
C LYS A 343 -0.76 6.43 -23.43
N GLY A 344 0.50 6.65 -23.06
CA GLY A 344 1.45 7.51 -23.78
C GLY A 344 1.26 9.01 -23.50
N THR A 345 0.43 9.39 -22.53
CA THR A 345 0.24 10.80 -22.17
C THR A 345 1.46 11.30 -21.39
N GLU A 346 1.96 12.48 -21.78
CA GLU A 346 3.19 13.05 -21.24
C GLU A 346 2.99 13.61 -19.82
N ILE A 347 3.98 13.39 -18.95
CA ILE A 347 4.02 13.85 -17.56
C ILE A 347 5.20 14.82 -17.40
N ARG A 348 4.94 16.01 -16.87
CA ARG A 348 5.95 17.05 -16.63
C ARG A 348 5.90 17.56 -15.17
N GLY A 349 6.93 18.28 -14.75
CA GLY A 349 6.98 18.94 -13.43
C GLY A 349 7.38 18.05 -12.25
N LEU A 350 7.75 16.79 -12.48
CA LEU A 350 8.12 15.84 -11.42
C LEU A 350 9.33 16.25 -10.59
N GLU A 351 10.38 16.80 -11.22
CA GLU A 351 11.58 17.24 -10.50
C GLU A 351 11.25 18.33 -9.46
N ALA A 352 10.46 19.32 -9.85
CA ALA A 352 10.02 20.39 -8.94
C ALA A 352 9.10 19.86 -7.84
N ALA A 353 8.16 18.95 -8.18
CA ALA A 353 7.26 18.33 -7.22
C ALA A 353 8.02 17.47 -6.19
N GLY A 354 9.01 16.68 -6.64
CA GLY A 354 9.83 15.81 -5.80
C GLY A 354 10.83 16.58 -4.93
N ALA A 355 11.21 17.81 -5.32
CA ALA A 355 12.05 18.69 -4.51
C ALA A 355 11.30 19.31 -3.31
N HIS A 356 9.96 19.16 -3.25
CA HIS A 356 9.18 19.67 -2.13
C HIS A 356 9.53 18.92 -0.83
N GLU A 357 9.74 19.67 0.26
CA GLU A 357 10.14 19.07 1.54
C GLU A 357 9.17 17.99 2.01
N GLY A 358 9.73 16.83 2.36
CA GLY A 358 8.99 15.71 2.94
C GLY A 358 8.11 14.94 1.95
N VAL A 359 8.29 15.19 0.64
CA VAL A 359 7.60 14.49 -0.45
C VAL A 359 8.53 13.46 -1.09
N GLU A 360 7.94 12.34 -1.50
CA GLU A 360 8.57 11.28 -2.29
C GLU A 360 7.58 10.85 -3.37
N ILE A 361 8.05 10.61 -4.60
CA ILE A 361 7.17 10.28 -5.73
C ILE A 361 7.48 8.88 -6.23
N PHE A 362 6.57 7.94 -5.98
CA PHE A 362 6.71 6.58 -6.47
C PHE A 362 5.98 6.38 -7.80
N HIS A 363 6.76 6.13 -8.82
CA HIS A 363 6.31 5.69 -10.13
C HIS A 363 5.65 4.31 -10.08
N ALA A 364 4.49 4.19 -10.71
CA ALA A 364 3.82 2.94 -11.04
C ALA A 364 3.85 2.73 -12.56
N GLY A 365 2.74 2.94 -13.27
CA GLY A 365 2.66 2.82 -14.73
C GLY A 365 3.31 3.99 -15.46
N THR A 366 4.64 4.09 -15.46
CA THR A 366 5.41 5.10 -16.22
C THR A 366 6.55 4.50 -17.02
N ALA A 367 6.91 5.14 -18.14
CA ALA A 367 8.05 4.78 -18.97
C ALA A 367 8.72 6.03 -19.57
N HIS A 368 9.96 5.89 -20.03
CA HIS A 368 10.62 6.90 -20.85
C HIS A 368 10.43 6.60 -22.34
N GLU A 369 9.88 7.56 -23.09
CA GLU A 369 9.70 7.48 -24.54
C GLU A 369 10.24 8.75 -25.21
N GLY A 370 11.32 8.61 -26.00
CA GLY A 370 11.93 9.74 -26.71
C GLY A 370 12.39 10.87 -25.77
N GLY A 371 12.91 10.52 -24.58
CA GLY A 371 13.34 11.48 -23.56
C GLY A 371 12.22 12.10 -22.72
N ARG A 372 10.95 11.76 -23.01
CA ARG A 372 9.78 12.21 -22.25
C ARG A 372 9.37 11.13 -21.26
N LEU A 373 8.84 11.52 -20.12
CA LEU A 373 8.15 10.59 -19.23
C LEU A 373 6.68 10.48 -19.65
N VAL A 374 6.19 9.25 -19.80
CA VAL A 374 4.81 8.99 -20.22
C VAL A 374 4.09 8.02 -19.29
N ALA A 375 2.76 8.15 -19.21
CA ALA A 375 1.89 7.22 -18.51
C ALA A 375 1.62 5.95 -19.33
N THR A 376 1.83 4.77 -18.74
CA THR A 376 1.66 3.46 -19.40
C THR A 376 0.68 2.51 -18.68
N GLY A 377 0.21 2.88 -17.49
CA GLY A 377 -0.73 2.10 -16.68
C GLY A 377 -1.93 2.91 -16.18
N GLY A 378 -2.87 2.22 -15.52
CA GLY A 378 -4.06 2.86 -14.96
C GLY A 378 -3.73 3.73 -13.74
N ARG A 379 -2.95 3.20 -12.81
CA ARG A 379 -2.30 3.96 -11.73
C ARG A 379 -0.88 4.30 -12.16
N VAL A 380 -0.50 5.57 -12.06
CA VAL A 380 0.68 6.10 -12.76
C VAL A 380 1.71 6.63 -11.78
N LEU A 381 1.31 7.45 -10.82
CA LEU A 381 2.19 8.00 -9.79
C LEU A 381 1.54 7.86 -8.41
N ASN A 382 2.38 7.78 -7.39
CA ASN A 382 1.98 7.91 -5.99
C ASN A 382 2.79 9.07 -5.40
N VAL A 383 2.13 10.18 -5.12
CA VAL A 383 2.77 11.32 -4.44
C VAL A 383 2.57 11.12 -2.95
N ALA A 384 3.65 10.74 -2.27
CA ALA A 384 3.66 10.42 -0.86
C ALA A 384 4.33 11.52 -0.05
N ALA A 385 3.85 11.78 1.15
CA ALA A 385 4.49 12.72 2.05
C ALA A 385 4.37 12.29 3.51
N ARG A 386 5.35 12.69 4.33
CA ARG A 386 5.28 12.63 5.80
C ARG A 386 4.96 13.99 6.38
N GLY A 387 4.28 14.01 7.52
CA GLY A 387 3.99 15.22 8.29
C GLY A 387 3.77 14.90 9.75
N ARG A 388 3.76 15.91 10.63
CA ARG A 388 3.51 15.71 12.07
C ARG A 388 2.06 15.33 12.35
N SER A 389 1.18 15.49 11.37
CA SER A 389 -0.22 15.07 11.37
C SER A 389 -0.63 14.62 9.97
N VAL A 390 -1.74 13.88 9.87
CA VAL A 390 -2.28 13.47 8.56
C VAL A 390 -2.65 14.69 7.72
N ALA A 391 -3.14 15.76 8.34
CA ALA A 391 -3.44 17.02 7.66
C ALA A 391 -2.20 17.68 7.05
N GLU A 392 -1.06 17.69 7.77
CA GLU A 392 0.20 18.23 7.24
C GLU A 392 0.77 17.36 6.11
N ALA A 393 0.75 16.03 6.26
CA ALA A 393 1.15 15.10 5.22
C ALA A 393 0.29 15.27 3.95
N ARG A 394 -1.03 15.40 4.13
CA ARG A 394 -1.98 15.68 3.06
C ARG A 394 -1.64 16.99 2.33
N ALA A 395 -1.45 18.08 3.08
CA ALA A 395 -1.15 19.38 2.50
C ALA A 395 0.14 19.37 1.66
N ARG A 396 1.19 18.67 2.13
CA ARG A 396 2.44 18.49 1.39
C ARG A 396 2.24 17.70 0.10
N ALA A 397 1.55 16.56 0.17
CA ALA A 397 1.29 15.73 -1.00
C ALA A 397 0.51 16.50 -2.08
N TYR A 398 -0.61 17.15 -1.72
CA TYR A 398 -1.38 17.95 -2.68
C TYR A 398 -0.65 19.20 -3.16
N GLY A 399 0.21 19.80 -2.34
CA GLY A 399 1.10 20.90 -2.75
C GLY A 399 2.05 20.48 -3.87
N ALA A 400 2.67 19.30 -3.76
CA ALA A 400 3.50 18.74 -4.82
C ALA A 400 2.70 18.33 -6.06
N ILE A 401 1.51 17.75 -5.89
CA ILE A 401 0.62 17.39 -7.01
C ILE A 401 0.27 18.62 -7.85
N ALA A 402 0.04 19.78 -7.23
CA ALA A 402 -0.26 21.02 -7.93
C ALA A 402 0.88 21.51 -8.86
N MET A 403 2.10 20.99 -8.69
CA MET A 403 3.26 21.30 -9.54
C MET A 403 3.42 20.32 -10.71
N ILE A 404 2.71 19.19 -10.70
CA ILE A 404 2.76 18.17 -11.75
C ILE A 404 1.82 18.60 -12.89
N ASP A 405 2.39 18.74 -14.09
CA ASP A 405 1.64 18.99 -15.31
C ASP A 405 1.39 17.67 -16.03
N TRP A 406 0.19 17.12 -15.81
CA TRP A 406 -0.28 15.91 -16.48
C TRP A 406 -1.80 16.01 -16.75
N PRO A 407 -2.22 16.60 -17.89
CA PRO A 407 -3.64 16.73 -18.24
C PRO A 407 -4.37 15.40 -18.43
N GLY A 408 -3.63 14.32 -18.69
CA GLY A 408 -4.15 12.97 -18.87
C GLY A 408 -4.48 12.24 -17.57
N GLY A 409 -4.24 12.86 -16.41
CA GLY A 409 -4.42 12.25 -15.10
C GLY A 409 -5.47 12.91 -14.23
N PHE A 410 -5.90 12.17 -13.21
CA PHE A 410 -6.72 12.66 -12.11
C PHE A 410 -6.27 12.03 -10.79
N CYS A 411 -6.69 12.62 -9.67
CA CYS A 411 -6.59 12.02 -8.35
C CYS A 411 -7.83 12.39 -7.53
N ARG A 412 -8.10 11.61 -6.48
CA ARG A 412 -9.03 12.03 -5.43
C ARG A 412 -8.49 13.23 -4.70
N LYS A 413 -9.37 14.04 -4.10
CA LYS A 413 -9.02 15.24 -3.33
C LYS A 413 -9.22 15.06 -1.82
N ASP A 414 -9.79 13.95 -1.39
CA ASP A 414 -10.23 13.69 -0.01
C ASP A 414 -9.43 12.58 0.70
N ILE A 415 -8.33 12.09 0.13
CA ILE A 415 -7.48 11.07 0.78
C ILE A 415 -7.11 11.51 2.21
N GLY A 416 -7.42 10.65 3.20
CA GLY A 416 -7.17 10.89 4.62
C GLY A 416 -8.26 11.66 5.37
N TRP A 417 -9.40 11.98 4.74
CA TRP A 417 -10.49 12.76 5.35
C TRP A 417 -11.03 12.18 6.66
N ARG A 418 -11.17 10.86 6.78
CA ARG A 418 -11.65 10.18 8.01
C ARG A 418 -10.69 10.38 9.19
N ALA A 419 -9.39 10.27 8.96
CA ALA A 419 -8.39 10.53 9.99
C ALA A 419 -8.38 12.01 10.42
N ILE A 420 -8.47 12.93 9.47
CA ILE A 420 -8.47 14.38 9.75
C ILE A 420 -9.71 14.78 10.57
N ALA A 421 -10.88 14.23 10.24
CA ALA A 421 -12.11 14.49 11.01
C ALA A 421 -11.96 14.07 12.48
N ARG A 422 -11.29 12.93 12.75
CA ARG A 422 -11.01 12.45 14.10
C ARG A 422 -10.05 13.37 14.87
N ASP A 423 -8.97 13.80 14.23
CA ASP A 423 -8.00 14.73 14.85
C ASP A 423 -8.69 16.05 15.26
N GLY A 424 -9.61 16.56 14.42
CA GLY A 424 -10.42 17.74 14.72
C GLY A 424 -11.30 17.57 15.95
N HIS A 425 -11.98 16.43 16.09
CA HIS A 425 -12.83 16.14 17.24
C HIS A 425 -12.06 15.94 18.54
N GLN A 426 -10.88 15.32 18.50
CA GLN A 426 -10.03 15.18 19.69
C GLN A 426 -9.51 16.56 20.16
N HIS A 427 -9.17 17.46 19.22
CA HIS A 427 -8.75 18.82 19.55
C HIS A 427 -9.90 19.66 20.15
N GLU A 428 -11.12 19.53 19.64
CA GLU A 428 -12.31 20.18 20.21
C GLU A 428 -12.69 19.64 21.59
N GLN A 429 -12.59 18.32 21.82
CA GLN A 429 -12.83 17.73 23.14
C GLN A 429 -11.76 18.12 24.15
N PHE A 430 -10.49 18.20 23.73
CA PHE A 430 -9.41 18.69 24.58
C PHE A 430 -9.59 20.16 24.94
N THR A 431 -9.87 21.03 23.96
CA THR A 431 -10.11 22.46 24.21
C THR A 431 -11.36 22.74 25.06
N ARG A 432 -12.38 21.87 25.01
CA ARG A 432 -13.55 21.94 25.91
C ARG A 432 -13.31 21.38 27.32
N SER A 433 -12.34 20.48 27.50
CA SER A 433 -12.02 19.85 28.79
C SER A 433 -10.95 20.58 29.60
N VAL A 434 -10.26 21.57 29.02
CA VAL A 434 -9.39 22.49 29.77
C VAL A 434 -10.27 23.47 30.57
N PRO A 435 -10.21 23.48 31.92
CA PRO A 435 -10.95 24.46 32.71
C PRO A 435 -10.48 25.87 32.35
N ARG A 436 -11.41 26.76 31.97
CA ARG A 436 -11.12 28.20 31.92
C ARG A 436 -10.73 28.63 33.33
N PHE A 437 -9.42 28.82 33.56
CA PHE A 437 -8.94 29.49 34.76
C PHE A 437 -9.55 30.89 34.82
N ARG A 438 -10.59 31.06 35.63
CA ARG A 438 -11.02 32.39 36.07
C ARG A 438 -9.86 32.97 36.86
N ARG A 439 -9.32 34.10 36.40
CA ARG A 439 -8.38 34.90 37.19
C ARG A 439 -9.05 35.24 38.52
N ALA A 440 -8.48 34.76 39.62
CA ALA A 440 -8.83 35.23 40.95
C ALA A 440 -8.43 36.72 41.07
N PRO A 441 -9.20 37.56 41.79
CA PRO A 441 -8.82 38.96 42.00
C PRO A 441 -7.55 39.01 42.85
N LEU A 442 -6.60 39.85 42.44
CA LEU A 442 -5.43 40.21 43.24
C LEU A 442 -5.92 40.86 44.54
N GLN A 443 -5.69 40.21 45.67
CA GLN A 443 -5.69 40.87 46.98
C GLN A 443 -4.27 41.35 47.27
N ASP A 444 -4.13 42.66 47.39
CA ASP A 444 -2.93 43.31 47.87
C ASP A 444 -2.72 43.00 49.36
N GLY A 445 -1.48 42.65 49.71
CA GLY A 445 -0.98 42.85 51.07
C GLY A 445 -0.35 41.64 51.73
N TRP A 446 0.94 41.41 51.47
CA TRP A 446 1.84 40.99 52.55
C TRP A 446 3.30 41.30 52.21
N ARG A 447 3.95 42.11 53.07
CA ARG A 447 5.40 42.33 53.07
C ARG A 447 6.04 41.22 53.91
N GLY A 448 6.97 40.50 53.33
CA GLY A 448 7.78 39.48 54.02
C GLY A 448 9.15 39.37 53.37
N ASP A 449 10.16 39.75 54.13
CA ASP A 449 11.55 39.96 53.76
C ASP A 449 12.30 38.62 53.54
N PHE A 450 12.90 38.38 52.36
CA PHE A 450 13.89 37.30 52.19
C PHE A 450 14.98 37.66 51.16
N ARG A 451 16.23 37.63 51.65
CA ARG A 451 17.48 38.01 50.97
C ARG A 451 17.85 37.07 49.80
N PRO A 452 18.54 37.57 48.74
CA PRO A 452 18.90 36.74 47.59
C PRO A 452 20.24 36.01 47.76
N ARG A 453 20.27 34.71 47.44
CA ARG A 453 21.53 33.97 47.19
C ARG A 453 21.80 33.89 45.68
N ARG A 454 22.87 34.62 45.29
CA ARG A 454 23.85 34.43 44.20
C ARG A 454 23.40 33.71 42.91
N ARG A 455 23.35 34.50 41.82
CA ARG A 455 23.49 34.07 40.42
C ARG A 455 24.97 33.86 40.08
N CYS A 456 25.28 32.78 39.35
CA CYS A 456 26.46 32.67 38.50
C CYS A 456 26.05 32.74 37.03
N ARG A 457 26.80 33.55 36.27
CA ARG A 457 26.61 33.94 34.86
C ARG A 457 27.01 32.81 33.89
N PRO A 458 26.59 32.90 32.61
CA PRO A 458 27.46 32.56 31.48
C PRO A 458 28.06 33.82 30.84
N ALA A 459 29.37 33.79 30.60
CA ALA A 459 30.08 34.58 29.60
C ALA A 459 29.69 34.10 28.19
N GLY A 460 29.82 34.82 27.08
CA GLY A 460 30.38 36.12 26.78
C GLY A 460 30.08 36.37 25.29
N ALA A 461 29.88 37.63 24.92
CA ALA A 461 29.56 38.05 23.57
C ALA A 461 30.82 38.28 22.73
N ALA A 462 30.72 38.08 21.41
CA ALA A 462 31.50 38.84 20.43
C ALA A 462 30.86 38.74 19.03
N ALA A 463 30.27 39.83 18.54
CA ALA A 463 30.56 40.39 17.21
C ALA A 463 29.81 41.72 17.04
N ALA A 464 30.58 42.75 16.71
CA ALA A 464 30.18 44.14 16.59
C ALA A 464 29.61 44.49 15.20
N ARG A 465 28.74 45.52 15.13
CA ARG A 465 28.87 46.68 14.21
C ARG A 465 27.79 47.76 14.50
N VAL A 466 28.25 48.84 15.14
CA VAL A 466 28.06 50.30 14.90
C VAL A 466 27.34 50.65 13.57
N SER A 467 26.46 51.64 13.37
CA SER A 467 26.03 52.86 14.11
C SER A 467 24.67 53.39 13.60
N ALA A 468 23.96 54.09 14.50
CA ALA A 468 23.23 55.37 14.35
C ALA A 468 22.33 55.67 13.12
N ASN A 469 21.04 55.95 13.37
CA ASN A 469 20.62 57.29 13.78
C ASN A 469 19.20 57.29 14.40
N ALA A 470 19.02 58.14 15.40
CA ALA A 470 17.81 58.29 16.20
C ALA A 470 17.19 59.67 15.97
N ARG A 471 16.00 59.85 16.58
CA ARG A 471 15.38 61.12 17.03
C ARG A 471 14.51 61.85 15.99
N LEU A 472 13.33 62.40 16.31
CA LEU A 472 12.69 62.80 17.58
C LEU A 472 11.16 63.01 17.36
N LEU A 473 10.39 62.78 18.45
CA LEU A 473 9.21 63.51 18.97
C LEU A 473 7.89 63.62 18.16
N ALA A 474 6.72 63.80 18.77
CA ALA A 474 6.06 63.44 20.04
C ALA A 474 4.80 64.33 20.15
N GLN A 475 3.84 63.88 20.97
CA GLN A 475 2.72 64.63 21.59
C GLN A 475 1.51 64.91 20.66
N GLY A 476 0.25 64.70 21.05
CA GLY A 476 -0.36 64.28 22.31
C GLY A 476 -1.67 65.04 22.57
N ARG A 477 -2.68 64.31 23.09
CA ARG A 477 -3.86 64.80 23.88
C ARG A 477 -4.98 65.54 23.12
N SER A 478 -6.26 65.58 23.53
CA SER A 478 -7.14 64.83 24.46
C SER A 478 -8.50 65.56 24.52
N GLY A 479 -9.60 64.83 24.78
CA GLY A 479 -10.88 65.35 25.33
C GLY A 479 -11.89 65.83 24.28
N SER A 480 -13.21 65.77 24.47
CA SER A 480 -14.13 65.19 25.47
C SER A 480 -15.56 65.52 24.97
N CYS A 481 -16.56 64.67 25.28
CA CYS A 481 -17.98 64.84 24.95
C CYS A 481 -18.62 66.13 25.55
N PRO A 482 -19.86 66.48 25.15
CA PRO A 482 -21.01 66.02 25.96
C PRO A 482 -22.26 65.59 25.17
N ALA A 483 -23.20 65.00 25.93
CA ALA A 483 -24.45 64.33 25.56
C ALA A 483 -25.67 65.28 25.40
N VAL A 484 -26.88 64.68 25.45
CA VAL A 484 -28.25 65.25 25.66
C VAL A 484 -29.10 65.24 24.36
N HIS A 485 -30.36 64.77 24.22
CA HIS A 485 -31.55 64.61 25.09
C HIS A 485 -32.49 63.47 24.58
N ALA A 486 -33.34 62.97 25.50
CA ALA A 486 -34.44 62.02 25.30
C ALA A 486 -35.77 62.67 24.82
N ARG A 487 -36.71 61.86 24.28
CA ARG A 487 -38.18 61.97 24.49
C ARG A 487 -38.95 60.77 23.90
N ASP A 488 -39.78 60.17 24.76
CA ASP A 488 -40.91 59.22 24.57
C ASP A 488 -42.22 60.04 24.35
N PRO A 489 -43.50 59.57 24.37
CA PRO A 489 -44.15 58.24 24.21
C PRO A 489 -45.45 58.24 23.34
N GLY A 490 -46.13 57.08 23.22
CA GLY A 490 -47.59 56.99 22.95
C GLY A 490 -48.07 55.58 22.54
N SER A 491 -48.52 54.71 23.47
CA SER A 491 -49.93 54.33 23.78
C SER A 491 -50.78 53.93 22.54
N SER A 492 -51.41 52.74 22.43
CA SER A 492 -52.49 52.25 23.29
C SER A 492 -52.91 50.77 23.04
N ARG A 493 -52.91 49.98 24.13
CA ARG A 493 -53.93 49.01 24.62
C ARG A 493 -55.03 48.46 23.68
N LEU A 494 -55.13 47.12 23.59
CA LEU A 494 -56.32 46.32 23.98
C LEU A 494 -55.97 44.82 24.15
N ARG A 495 -56.45 44.23 25.26
CA ARG A 495 -56.43 42.80 25.65
C ARG A 495 -57.44 42.01 24.79
N ALA A 496 -57.31 40.74 24.44
CA ALA A 496 -57.29 39.46 25.17
C ALA A 496 -57.11 38.37 24.05
N GLU A 497 -56.65 37.14 24.18
CA GLU A 497 -56.67 36.11 25.23
C GLU A 497 -55.65 35.00 24.83
N LEU A 498 -55.24 34.19 25.80
CA LEU A 498 -54.29 33.05 25.79
C LEU A 498 -54.71 31.94 24.78
N ASP A 499 -53.91 31.00 24.27
CA ASP A 499 -52.63 30.41 24.65
C ASP A 499 -52.11 29.52 23.49
N ALA A 500 -50.87 29.05 23.59
CA ALA A 500 -50.24 27.93 22.87
C ALA A 500 -49.55 28.18 21.50
N GLY A 501 -48.24 28.44 21.58
CA GLY A 501 -47.23 27.47 21.16
C GLY A 501 -46.80 27.48 19.68
N ASP A 502 -45.70 28.19 19.43
CA ASP A 502 -45.05 28.43 18.14
C ASP A 502 -44.88 27.23 17.20
N ARG A 503 -45.19 27.50 15.93
CA ARG A 503 -44.81 26.74 14.74
C ARG A 503 -43.76 27.49 13.93
N CYS A 504 -42.93 26.69 13.26
CA CYS A 504 -42.46 26.87 11.87
C CYS A 504 -41.38 27.94 11.61
N GLN A 505 -40.22 27.50 11.10
CA GLN A 505 -39.87 27.40 9.67
C GLN A 505 -39.83 28.75 8.94
N ALA A 506 -38.67 29.10 8.37
CA ALA A 506 -38.54 29.35 6.92
C ALA A 506 -37.07 29.57 6.49
N PRO A 507 -36.71 29.20 5.25
CA PRO A 507 -35.44 29.46 4.59
C PRO A 507 -35.44 30.84 3.88
N CYS A 508 -34.27 31.31 3.44
CA CYS A 508 -34.18 32.50 2.58
C CYS A 508 -33.17 32.29 1.44
N LEU A 509 -33.70 32.25 0.22
CA LEU A 509 -33.07 32.64 -1.04
C LEU A 509 -33.17 34.16 -1.17
N PHE A 510 -32.14 34.85 -1.68
CA PHE A 510 -32.32 36.06 -2.48
C PHE A 510 -31.14 36.29 -3.43
N GLN A 511 -31.50 36.68 -4.65
CA GLN A 511 -30.66 37.01 -5.80
C GLN A 511 -30.77 38.53 -6.04
N ALA A 512 -29.68 39.22 -6.40
CA ALA A 512 -29.74 40.50 -7.13
C ALA A 512 -28.42 40.81 -7.85
N CYS A 513 -28.57 41.25 -9.10
CA CYS A 513 -27.54 41.65 -10.05
C CYS A 513 -26.95 43.04 -9.78
N TYR A 514 -25.71 43.28 -10.23
CA TYR A 514 -25.30 44.55 -10.84
C TYR A 514 -24.23 44.28 -11.91
N GLY A 515 -24.51 44.71 -13.14
CA GLY A 515 -23.57 44.69 -14.26
C GLY A 515 -22.93 46.05 -14.47
N GLY A 516 -21.68 46.06 -14.93
CA GLY A 516 -20.95 47.24 -15.39
C GLY A 516 -20.09 46.88 -16.60
N ARG A 517 -20.46 47.37 -17.78
CA ARG A 517 -19.65 47.41 -19.00
C ARG A 517 -18.66 48.57 -18.90
N LEU A 518 -17.43 48.39 -19.37
CA LEU A 518 -16.70 49.43 -20.12
C LEU A 518 -15.89 48.80 -21.27
N ARG A 519 -15.92 49.51 -22.41
CA ARG A 519 -15.38 49.20 -23.74
C ARG A 519 -13.94 49.70 -23.92
N GLY A 520 -13.27 49.17 -24.94
CA GLY A 520 -12.23 49.84 -25.75
C GLY A 520 -10.82 49.27 -25.51
N GLY A 521 -10.00 48.91 -26.51
CA GLY A 521 -10.08 49.11 -27.94
C GLY A 521 -9.01 48.29 -28.68
N HIS A 522 -9.12 48.30 -30.00
CA HIS A 522 -8.32 47.61 -31.01
C HIS A 522 -6.83 48.02 -31.09
N ALA A 523 -6.01 47.06 -31.54
CA ALA A 523 -4.88 47.13 -32.50
C ALA A 523 -3.80 46.13 -32.03
N GLY A 524 -3.27 45.17 -32.80
CA GLY A 524 -2.98 45.16 -34.23
C GLY A 524 -1.46 45.22 -34.42
N VAL A 525 -0.91 44.24 -35.15
CA VAL A 525 0.41 44.21 -35.82
C VAL A 525 1.62 43.62 -35.05
N GLY A 526 1.94 42.36 -35.38
CA GLY A 526 3.15 42.00 -36.15
C GLY A 526 4.50 41.78 -35.43
N PRO A 527 5.38 40.92 -35.99
CA PRO A 527 6.39 40.18 -35.24
C PRO A 527 7.80 40.80 -35.29
N ARG A 528 8.64 40.48 -34.31
CA ARG A 528 10.10 40.59 -34.43
C ARG A 528 10.81 39.38 -33.81
N ALA A 529 11.49 38.64 -34.66
CA ALA A 529 12.59 37.75 -34.32
C ALA A 529 13.86 38.58 -34.07
N VAL A 530 14.69 38.24 -33.08
CA VAL A 530 16.17 38.40 -33.12
C VAL A 530 16.83 37.45 -32.09
N HIS A 531 17.77 36.65 -32.61
CA HIS A 531 18.96 35.99 -32.05
C HIS A 531 19.14 35.74 -30.52
N GLY A 532 19.25 34.45 -30.17
CA GLY A 532 20.52 33.76 -29.95
C GLY A 532 21.45 34.26 -28.84
N PHE A 533 21.60 33.47 -27.77
CA PHE A 533 22.84 33.35 -26.99
C PHE A 533 22.91 31.98 -26.29
N GLU A 534 23.88 31.15 -26.68
CA GLU A 534 24.45 30.09 -25.83
C GLU A 534 25.19 30.74 -24.64
N PRO A 535 25.40 30.03 -23.52
CA PRO A 535 26.73 29.46 -23.36
C PRO A 535 26.77 28.03 -22.80
N ARG A 536 27.84 27.35 -23.23
CA ARG A 536 28.32 26.04 -22.80
C ARG A 536 28.82 26.01 -21.35
N SER A 537 28.68 24.80 -20.80
CA SER A 537 29.63 24.04 -19.96
C SER A 537 30.07 24.56 -18.59
N ARG A 538 29.90 23.70 -17.57
CA ARG A 538 31.00 23.26 -16.70
C ARG A 538 30.67 21.95 -15.97
N ARG A 539 31.47 20.92 -16.26
CA ARG A 539 31.71 19.76 -15.41
C ARG A 539 32.52 20.20 -14.20
N ALA A 540 32.25 19.64 -13.03
CA ALA A 540 33.24 19.52 -11.96
C ALA A 540 33.08 18.17 -11.25
N ARG A 541 34.09 17.31 -11.42
CA ARG A 541 34.41 16.20 -10.54
C ARG A 541 35.18 16.76 -9.33
N GLY A 542 35.05 16.15 -8.15
CA GLY A 542 36.08 16.30 -7.12
C GLY A 542 35.66 16.02 -5.68
N LEU A 543 35.83 14.75 -5.28
CA LEU A 543 36.52 14.29 -4.06
C LEU A 543 36.09 14.79 -2.66
N SER A 544 35.80 13.78 -1.81
CA SER A 544 35.76 13.86 -0.34
C SER A 544 37.09 14.33 0.28
N PRO A 545 37.07 14.73 1.55
CA PRO A 545 37.61 13.81 2.55
C PRO A 545 36.82 13.69 3.86
N ARG A 546 37.03 12.53 4.49
CA ARG A 546 36.59 12.09 5.82
C ARG A 546 36.86 13.13 6.92
N ALA A 547 35.91 13.25 7.85
CA ALA A 547 36.21 13.61 9.24
C ALA A 547 35.33 12.80 10.19
N ARG A 548 35.99 12.09 11.11
CA ARG A 548 35.40 11.43 12.27
C ARG A 548 35.04 12.50 13.30
N SER A 549 33.86 12.43 13.89
CA SER A 549 33.64 12.98 15.23
C SER A 549 32.53 12.20 15.94
N SER A 550 32.96 11.46 16.96
CA SER A 550 32.16 10.93 18.05
C SER A 550 31.36 12.04 18.74
N CYS A 551 30.06 11.84 18.94
CA CYS A 551 29.33 12.56 19.98
C CYS A 551 28.40 11.62 20.76
N ARG A 552 28.53 11.77 22.08
CA ARG A 552 27.95 11.02 23.18
C ARG A 552 26.42 11.14 23.21
N CYS A 553 25.79 10.03 23.56
CA CYS A 553 24.40 9.95 23.98
C CYS A 553 24.19 10.70 25.30
N HIS A 554 23.07 11.41 25.43
CA HIS A 554 22.49 11.81 26.71
C HIS A 554 21.12 11.13 26.88
N PRO A 555 20.80 10.62 28.09
CA PRO A 555 19.58 9.86 28.32
C PRO A 555 18.42 10.78 28.73
N SER A 556 17.27 10.64 28.07
CA SER A 556 16.00 11.16 28.56
C SER A 556 15.18 10.03 29.20
N HIS A 557 14.71 10.32 30.42
CA HIS A 557 14.01 9.46 31.37
C HIS A 557 12.51 9.22 31.04
N ASN A 558 12.00 8.13 31.65
CA ASN A 558 10.61 7.71 31.90
C ASN A 558 9.90 6.95 30.76
N ALA A 559 9.26 5.78 30.94
CA ALA A 559 8.64 5.16 32.13
C ALA A 559 8.79 3.61 32.08
N ARG A 560 9.30 2.96 33.14
CA ARG A 560 8.56 2.19 34.18
C ARG A 560 7.49 1.21 33.65
N TYR A 561 7.85 -0.06 33.56
CA TYR A 561 6.99 -1.16 33.99
C TYR A 561 7.76 -2.02 35.00
N ARG A 562 7.11 -2.31 36.13
CA ARG A 562 7.64 -3.10 37.24
C ARG A 562 7.75 -4.57 36.83
N ALA A 563 8.90 -5.14 37.17
CA ALA A 563 9.12 -6.57 37.31
C ALA A 563 8.56 -7.03 38.66
N ASP A 564 7.95 -8.21 38.68
CA ASP A 564 7.86 -9.04 39.88
C ASP A 564 8.94 -10.13 39.80
N LEU A 565 9.73 -10.21 40.87
CA LEU A 565 10.75 -11.21 41.14
C LEU A 565 10.11 -12.55 41.52
N VAL A 566 10.72 -13.67 41.09
CA VAL A 566 11.12 -14.76 42.01
C VAL A 566 12.50 -15.33 41.60
N CYS A 567 13.34 -15.49 42.62
CA CYS A 567 14.75 -15.89 42.66
C CYS A 567 15.08 -17.26 42.03
N VAL A 568 16.17 -17.36 41.25
CA VAL A 568 17.55 -17.80 41.59
C VAL A 568 17.66 -19.20 42.21
N GLY A 569 18.21 -20.13 41.43
CA GLY A 569 18.95 -21.31 41.89
C GLY A 569 20.14 -21.55 40.96
N ARG A 570 21.36 -21.36 41.48
CA ARG A 570 22.65 -21.59 40.81
C ARG A 570 23.01 -23.08 40.84
N HIS A 571 23.66 -23.59 39.80
CA HIS A 571 24.97 -24.25 39.92
C HIS A 571 25.67 -24.40 38.56
N ALA A 572 27.00 -24.41 38.64
CA ALA A 572 27.99 -24.27 37.58
C ALA A 572 28.51 -25.67 37.09
N PRO A 573 29.45 -25.74 36.13
CA PRO A 573 29.60 -26.83 35.16
C PRO A 573 30.66 -27.89 35.54
N LEU A 574 30.69 -29.00 34.80
CA LEU A 574 31.84 -29.92 34.73
C LEU A 574 32.04 -30.47 33.31
N ASP A 575 33.30 -30.43 32.87
CA ASP A 575 33.91 -31.07 31.70
C ASP A 575 34.01 -32.60 31.85
N GLY A 576 34.26 -33.31 30.74
CA GLY A 576 34.86 -34.67 30.79
C GLY A 576 34.64 -35.56 29.57
N ASP A 577 35.73 -35.83 28.84
CA ASP A 577 35.93 -36.77 27.73
C ASP A 577 35.54 -38.24 27.99
N GLY A 578 35.35 -39.02 26.91
CA GLY A 578 35.65 -40.48 26.94
C GLY A 578 34.91 -41.42 25.98
N ALA A 579 35.57 -41.74 24.85
CA ALA A 579 35.75 -43.07 24.19
C ALA A 579 34.58 -44.02 23.78
N LEU A 580 34.77 -44.58 22.56
CA LEU A 580 34.15 -45.73 21.84
C LEU A 580 34.26 -47.09 22.61
N PRO A 581 33.78 -48.30 22.14
CA PRO A 581 33.38 -48.74 20.78
C PRO A 581 32.23 -49.80 20.61
N LEU A 582 31.91 -50.06 19.33
CA LEU A 582 31.46 -51.29 18.62
C LEU A 582 30.84 -52.51 19.36
N GLY A 583 29.77 -53.05 18.77
CA GLY A 583 29.30 -54.43 18.96
C GLY A 583 28.42 -54.93 17.81
N THR A 584 28.88 -55.97 17.11
CA THR A 584 28.19 -56.74 16.05
C THR A 584 27.73 -58.12 16.56
N ALA A 585 26.52 -58.56 16.20
CA ALA A 585 26.06 -59.96 16.08
C ALA A 585 24.61 -59.94 15.51
N GLY A 586 24.09 -60.77 14.60
CA GLY A 586 24.55 -62.01 13.99
C GLY A 586 23.53 -63.15 14.20
N ALA A 587 22.91 -63.64 13.10
CA ALA A 587 22.18 -64.92 12.91
C ALA A 587 20.76 -65.09 13.54
N ALA A 588 19.80 -65.89 13.03
CA ALA A 588 19.56 -66.59 11.76
C ALA A 588 18.13 -67.23 11.77
N GLN A 589 17.52 -67.31 10.58
CA GLN A 589 16.62 -68.36 10.00
C GLN A 589 15.39 -68.93 10.74
N ALA A 590 14.22 -68.86 10.07
CA ALA A 590 13.32 -70.00 9.78
C ALA A 590 12.20 -69.62 8.77
N LEU A 591 12.03 -70.44 7.72
CA LEU A 591 10.86 -70.59 6.82
C LEU A 591 10.17 -71.95 7.17
N PRO A 592 9.03 -72.43 6.57
CA PRO A 592 8.31 -72.02 5.34
C PRO A 592 6.75 -72.07 5.39
N GLY A 593 6.10 -71.72 4.25
CA GLY A 593 4.76 -72.19 3.87
C GLY A 593 3.96 -71.29 2.90
N ASP A 594 3.83 -71.76 1.64
CA ASP A 594 2.94 -71.44 0.47
C ASP A 594 1.79 -70.41 0.62
N ASP A 595 1.33 -69.65 -0.40
CA ASP A 595 0.93 -70.11 -1.73
C ASP A 595 0.71 -68.93 -2.75
N ASP A 596 0.96 -69.26 -4.02
CA ASP A 596 0.35 -68.84 -5.29
C ASP A 596 0.46 -67.43 -5.97
N ARG A 597 0.82 -67.53 -7.26
CA ARG A 597 0.58 -66.68 -8.47
C ARG A 597 1.58 -65.60 -8.95
N ARG A 598 2.28 -66.02 -10.02
CA ARG A 598 3.13 -65.36 -11.03
C ARG A 598 2.42 -64.19 -11.76
N GLN A 599 3.09 -63.03 -11.95
CA GLN A 599 3.81 -62.55 -13.16
C GLN A 599 2.98 -62.62 -14.46
N SER A 600 2.91 -61.62 -15.37
CA SER A 600 3.89 -60.63 -15.83
C SER A 600 3.26 -59.63 -16.83
N HIS A 601 3.97 -58.51 -17.03
CA HIS A 601 3.91 -57.48 -18.09
C HIS A 601 3.23 -57.79 -19.44
N VAL A 602 2.64 -56.75 -20.08
CA VAL A 602 3.08 -56.11 -21.35
C VAL A 602 2.03 -55.10 -21.87
N LEU A 603 2.54 -54.01 -22.50
CA LEU A 603 2.00 -52.95 -23.40
C LEU A 603 0.57 -53.06 -23.99
N PRO A 604 0.05 -51.94 -24.56
CA PRO A 604 -0.36 -52.05 -25.97
C PRO A 604 -0.04 -50.83 -26.88
N ARG A 605 0.12 -51.17 -28.18
CA ARG A 605 0.19 -50.30 -29.37
C ARG A 605 -1.20 -50.22 -30.05
N ALA A 606 -1.35 -49.21 -30.92
CA ALA A 606 -2.50 -48.84 -31.77
C ALA A 606 -2.99 -49.89 -32.80
N HIS A 607 -4.29 -49.86 -33.17
CA HIS A 607 -4.87 -49.44 -34.48
C HIS A 607 -6.30 -49.97 -34.77
N ALA A 608 -7.13 -49.11 -35.41
CA ALA A 608 -8.26 -49.36 -36.35
C ALA A 608 -9.50 -50.19 -35.91
N GLY A 609 -10.76 -49.92 -36.31
CA GLY A 609 -11.36 -48.91 -37.19
C GLY A 609 -12.89 -49.11 -37.41
N ALA A 610 -13.48 -48.17 -38.19
CA ALA A 610 -14.63 -48.28 -39.14
C ALA A 610 -16.12 -48.19 -38.70
N MET A 611 -16.88 -47.61 -39.66
CA MET A 611 -18.35 -47.47 -39.89
C MET A 611 -19.02 -46.19 -39.33
N ASP A 612 -19.88 -45.43 -40.02
CA ASP A 612 -20.35 -45.29 -41.43
C ASP A 612 -21.26 -44.02 -41.48
N GLY A 613 -21.50 -43.42 -42.67
CA GLY A 613 -22.69 -42.57 -42.89
C GLY A 613 -22.54 -41.17 -43.52
N GLY A 614 -22.48 -41.11 -44.86
CA GLY A 614 -23.50 -40.41 -45.68
C GLY A 614 -23.47 -38.90 -45.98
N LYS A 615 -23.39 -38.61 -47.30
CA LYS A 615 -24.13 -37.62 -48.12
C LYS A 615 -23.50 -36.25 -48.47
N ASP A 616 -23.33 -36.09 -49.79
CA ASP A 616 -23.78 -35.00 -50.68
C ASP A 616 -23.24 -33.56 -50.44
N SER A 617 -23.02 -32.65 -51.40
CA SER A 617 -22.88 -32.56 -52.87
C SER A 617 -22.69 -31.06 -53.18
N PHE A 618 -21.98 -30.70 -54.27
CA PHE A 618 -21.97 -29.38 -54.99
C PHE A 618 -21.43 -28.13 -54.24
N GLY A 619 -20.64 -27.21 -54.83
CA GLY A 619 -20.11 -27.08 -56.19
C GLY A 619 -19.24 -25.81 -56.37
N LEU A 620 -18.33 -25.89 -57.36
CA LEU A 620 -17.88 -24.89 -58.36
C LEU A 620 -17.43 -23.47 -57.92
N CYS A 621 -16.14 -23.10 -58.12
CA CYS A 621 -15.52 -22.44 -59.31
C CYS A 621 -15.42 -20.91 -59.13
N ALA A 622 -14.45 -20.15 -59.66
CA ALA A 622 -13.20 -20.40 -60.37
C ALA A 622 -12.38 -19.08 -60.46
N ARG A 623 -11.04 -19.24 -60.51
CA ARG A 623 -10.01 -18.56 -61.33
C ARG A 623 -10.13 -17.08 -61.75
N GLY A 624 -8.99 -16.38 -61.58
CA GLY A 624 -8.51 -15.31 -62.46
C GLY A 624 -6.98 -15.21 -62.39
N ALA A 625 -6.31 -15.23 -63.54
CA ALA A 625 -4.85 -15.40 -63.73
C ALA A 625 -4.13 -14.11 -64.17
N GLY A 626 -2.79 -14.11 -64.10
CA GLY A 626 -1.88 -13.18 -64.80
C GLY A 626 -0.58 -12.95 -64.00
N ALA A 627 0.53 -13.67 -64.20
CA ALA A 627 1.48 -13.70 -65.32
C ALA A 627 2.81 -12.96 -65.00
N LEU A 628 3.92 -13.74 -64.99
CA LEU A 628 5.28 -13.44 -65.49
C LEU A 628 6.09 -12.30 -64.81
N SER A 629 7.42 -12.35 -64.59
CA SER A 629 8.51 -13.30 -64.82
C SER A 629 9.83 -12.65 -64.30
N ARG A 630 10.89 -13.49 -64.16
CA ARG A 630 12.35 -13.21 -64.22
C ARG A 630 13.16 -13.25 -62.91
N GLY A 631 14.12 -14.19 -62.88
CA GLY A 631 15.50 -13.89 -62.48
C GLY A 631 16.07 -14.59 -61.25
N LEU A 632 16.51 -15.86 -61.40
CA LEU A 632 17.45 -16.58 -60.52
C LEU A 632 18.92 -16.08 -60.73
N PRO A 633 19.97 -16.70 -60.16
CA PRO A 633 20.54 -16.50 -58.81
C PRO A 633 22.10 -16.36 -58.86
N ARG A 634 22.82 -16.36 -57.73
CA ARG A 634 24.18 -16.97 -57.55
C ARG A 634 24.76 -16.68 -56.15
N SER A 635 24.94 -17.72 -55.32
CA SER A 635 26.23 -18.37 -54.95
C SER A 635 27.12 -17.51 -54.05
N GLY A 636 27.44 -17.87 -52.80
CA GLY A 636 28.20 -19.05 -52.38
C GLY A 636 28.73 -18.89 -50.92
N PRO A 637 29.60 -19.80 -50.41
CA PRO A 637 29.46 -20.40 -49.06
C PRO A 637 30.66 -20.18 -48.10
N TYR A 638 30.73 -20.99 -47.02
CA TYR A 638 31.85 -21.23 -46.03
C TYR A 638 31.82 -20.39 -44.74
N THR A 639 32.16 -20.84 -43.51
CA THR A 639 32.39 -22.13 -42.80
C THR A 639 32.59 -21.82 -41.31
N HIS A 640 32.45 -22.85 -40.46
CA HIS A 640 32.88 -22.93 -39.06
C HIS A 640 34.36 -22.57 -38.75
N ARG A 641 34.58 -22.02 -37.54
CA ARG A 641 35.70 -22.12 -36.56
C ARG A 641 35.71 -20.79 -35.78
N LEU A 642 35.77 -20.68 -34.44
CA LEU A 642 36.21 -21.51 -33.32
C LEU A 642 35.36 -21.15 -32.09
#